data_AF-A0A8S1ZNW0-F1
#
_entry.id   AF-A0A8S1ZNW0-F1
#
_cell.length_a   1.000
_cell.length_b   1.000
_cell.length_c   1.000
_cell.angle_alpha   90.00
_cell.angle_beta   90.00
_cell.angle_gamma   90.00
#
_symmetry.space_group_name_H-M   'P 1'
#
loop_
_entity.id
_entity.type
_entity.pdbx_description
1 polymer ?
#
loop_
_entity_poly.entity_id
_entity_poly.type
_entity_poly.pdbx_seq_one_letter_code
_entity_poly.pdbx_strand_id
1 'polypeptide(L)'
;MSQILCRRLSKLSISRNQILCFRRSEFSTATATATTPYLLLGTDLVGKSPCGGKVVNFNLYDPRKQEQVKIENKILSKEVYKSHKLGSSRGWLASLNKKDSTVRLTNILNPSKKIISLPPLTRDKYEHHVNVSVSSSNEEDCVVAVKFFGSRVSLCRPGDSEWTRIDVPCPSFHSSTVIYSERHRKFYLNNCNPDYTGPTDFTPKSGLPTPVSGYKRFLFSNFLDELPELEDEMRLSRFRIQQQLVESSSGQSFIVAWFVERFTDKGEVAPWEDTRYRKSKDLCKKTHKIMVFRQDEEQGIGPYTDDIGRPFSSISLKPSPKTLTPHQKSSFESTLHHSLITHDTDQAWKVFRSFAAASSLPDKRLLNSLITHLSSLHHADQNTSLRHRLKRAFVSTTYVIEKDPILLEFETIRTVLESMKLAKASGPALALVECMFKNRYFVPFDLWGHLIIDICRENGSLAAFLKVFRESCRIAVDEKLDFMKPDLVASNAALEACCRQLESLADAEDVIESMAVLGVKPDESSFGFLAYLYARKGLREKISELENSMDGFGFASRRIFYSSVISGYVKSGDLDSVSDVILHSLKGGGEDSSFGEETYCELVKGFIESKSVKCLAKLIIEAQKLESLSVDLNGSVGFGIVNACVKLGFSGKSILDEMNAQGGSGGIGVYVPILKAYCKEGRTAEATQLVTEISSYGLQLDVETYNTMIEASMTKQDFLSALTLFRDMRKTRVSDLKGCYLTIMTGLLENQRPELMAEFVEEVVEDPRVEVKSHDWNSIIHAFCKSGRLEDAKSTFRRMAFLQYEPNNQTYLSLINGYVSCEKYFEVVVLWKEFKDKNAKLEHALADAFLNALVKGGFFGTALQVIEKCQEMKIFVDKWRYKATFMETQKNLRLPKLRKRKIKKMELLDAFKNWVGLTT
;
A
#
# COMPACT_ATOMS: atom_id res chain seq x y z
N MET A 1 21.58 4.71 -52.71
CA MET A 1 20.80 4.75 -53.98
C MET A 1 19.34 4.58 -53.60
N SER A 2 18.38 5.46 -53.86
CA SER A 2 18.31 6.64 -54.73
C SER A 2 17.38 7.71 -54.12
N GLN A 3 17.90 8.93 -54.05
CA GLN A 3 17.23 10.23 -54.28
C GLN A 3 15.97 10.57 -53.46
N ILE A 4 16.02 11.44 -52.45
CA ILE A 4 16.27 12.90 -52.49
C ILE A 4 15.25 13.61 -53.40
N LEU A 5 14.19 14.18 -52.83
CA LEU A 5 14.12 15.61 -52.45
C LEU A 5 14.32 16.55 -53.65
N CYS A 6 13.23 17.16 -54.12
CA CYS A 6 13.24 18.51 -54.66
C CYS A 6 11.85 19.11 -54.45
N ARG A 7 11.65 20.35 -53.98
CA ARG A 7 12.54 21.38 -53.48
C ARG A 7 11.60 22.52 -53.04
N ARG A 8 11.77 22.96 -51.80
CA ARG A 8 11.85 24.36 -51.34
C ARG A 8 11.04 25.47 -52.05
N LEU A 9 10.29 26.16 -51.19
CA LEU A 9 10.32 27.60 -50.90
C LEU A 9 9.72 28.61 -51.90
N SER A 10 8.89 29.48 -51.29
CA SER A 10 8.80 30.96 -51.43
C SER A 10 7.47 31.44 -52.03
N LYS A 11 6.87 32.60 -51.70
CA LYS A 11 7.08 33.70 -50.74
C LYS A 11 5.83 34.63 -50.83
N LEU A 12 5.58 35.46 -49.80
CA LEU A 12 4.87 36.78 -49.82
C LEU A 12 3.32 36.75 -50.00
N SER A 13 2.46 37.59 -49.41
CA SER A 13 2.56 38.78 -48.54
C SER A 13 1.14 39.19 -48.06
N ILE A 14 1.05 39.69 -46.81
CA ILE A 14 0.24 40.83 -46.31
C ILE A 14 -1.30 40.85 -46.56
N SER A 15 -2.11 40.77 -45.48
CA SER A 15 -2.81 41.95 -44.91
C SER A 15 -3.73 41.64 -43.71
N ARG A 16 -3.49 42.38 -42.61
CA ARG A 16 -4.38 42.96 -41.58
C ARG A 16 -5.62 42.22 -41.04
N ASN A 17 -5.55 41.97 -39.73
CA ASN A 17 -6.55 42.16 -38.67
C ASN A 17 -8.05 42.04 -39.01
N GLN A 18 -8.71 41.06 -38.40
CA GLN A 18 -10.06 41.22 -37.85
C GLN A 18 -10.32 40.21 -36.72
N ILE A 19 -10.58 40.73 -35.53
CA ILE A 19 -11.08 40.01 -34.35
C ILE A 19 -12.58 39.83 -34.57
N LEU A 20 -13.07 38.59 -34.65
CA LEU A 20 -14.50 38.31 -34.89
C LEU A 20 -15.23 37.99 -33.59
N CYS A 21 -16.06 38.95 -33.14
CA CYS A 21 -17.15 38.73 -32.21
C CYS A 21 -18.33 38.07 -32.94
N PHE A 22 -18.82 36.91 -32.48
CA PHE A 22 -20.01 36.27 -33.05
C PHE A 22 -21.29 36.98 -32.58
N ARG A 23 -21.94 37.74 -33.49
CA ARG A 23 -23.34 38.18 -33.33
C ARG A 23 -24.28 36.99 -33.41
N ARG A 24 -25.45 37.11 -32.77
CA ARG A 24 -26.52 36.09 -32.58
C ARG A 24 -27.21 35.55 -33.85
N SER A 25 -26.51 35.46 -34.98
CA SER A 25 -26.95 34.81 -36.20
C SER A 25 -25.75 34.20 -36.91
N GLU A 26 -25.55 32.88 -36.74
CA GLU A 26 -25.34 31.93 -37.85
C GLU A 26 -24.89 30.53 -37.38
N PHE A 27 -24.29 30.37 -36.19
CA PHE A 27 -24.00 29.05 -35.56
C PHE A 27 -24.01 29.16 -34.03
N SER A 28 -25.18 29.31 -33.42
CA SER A 28 -25.30 29.30 -31.94
C SER A 28 -25.76 27.92 -31.47
N THR A 29 -25.06 27.39 -30.47
CA THR A 29 -25.13 26.06 -29.84
C THR A 29 -24.34 24.98 -30.59
N ALA A 30 -23.14 24.73 -30.04
CA ALA A 30 -22.28 23.62 -30.36
C ALA A 30 -23.10 22.33 -30.38
N THR A 31 -23.14 21.69 -31.54
CA THR A 31 -23.77 20.38 -31.70
C THR A 31 -22.73 19.51 -32.39
N ALA A 32 -22.24 18.53 -31.65
CA ALA A 32 -21.22 17.60 -32.10
C ALA A 32 -21.86 16.54 -33.01
N THR A 33 -21.30 16.38 -34.21
CA THR A 33 -21.70 15.36 -35.18
C THR A 33 -21.15 13.99 -34.78
N ALA A 34 -21.85 13.25 -33.94
CA ALA A 34 -21.41 11.92 -33.47
C ALA A 34 -21.60 10.77 -34.51
N THR A 35 -21.09 10.87 -35.74
CA THR A 35 -21.26 9.76 -36.74
C THR A 35 -20.07 8.83 -36.85
N THR A 36 -18.97 9.24 -36.27
CA THR A 36 -17.60 8.75 -36.42
C THR A 36 -16.84 9.46 -35.29
N PRO A 37 -15.62 9.07 -34.89
CA PRO A 37 -15.00 9.53 -33.64
C PRO A 37 -14.74 11.05 -33.51
N TYR A 38 -15.32 11.90 -34.35
CA TYR A 38 -15.03 13.31 -34.51
C TYR A 38 -16.04 14.26 -33.84
N LEU A 39 -15.55 15.17 -32.99
CA LEU A 39 -16.26 16.32 -32.40
C LEU A 39 -16.17 17.54 -33.33
N LEU A 40 -17.29 18.22 -33.61
CA LEU A 40 -17.26 19.46 -34.40
C LEU A 40 -16.88 20.66 -33.51
N LEU A 41 -15.71 21.24 -33.77
CA LEU A 41 -15.18 22.41 -33.05
C LEU A 41 -15.68 23.74 -33.63
N GLY A 42 -15.95 23.80 -34.93
CA GLY A 42 -16.44 25.02 -35.59
C GLY A 42 -16.51 24.91 -37.11
N THR A 43 -17.01 25.97 -37.74
CA THR A 43 -17.09 26.05 -39.21
C THR A 43 -16.58 27.38 -39.73
N ASP A 44 -15.66 27.36 -40.69
CA ASP A 44 -15.11 28.57 -41.30
C ASP A 44 -15.76 28.84 -42.65
N LEU A 45 -16.33 30.02 -42.84
CA LEU A 45 -16.91 30.41 -44.12
C LEU A 45 -15.77 30.75 -45.11
N VAL A 46 -15.67 30.00 -46.20
CA VAL A 46 -14.62 30.17 -47.21
C VAL A 46 -15.08 31.05 -48.37
N GLY A 47 -16.37 31.01 -48.73
CA GLY A 47 -16.88 31.79 -49.86
C GLY A 47 -18.34 31.51 -50.22
N LYS A 48 -18.80 32.03 -51.37
CA LYS A 48 -20.11 31.73 -51.95
C LYS A 48 -19.92 30.92 -53.24
N SER A 49 -20.64 29.83 -53.37
CA SER A 49 -20.66 28.97 -54.56
C SER A 49 -21.43 29.67 -55.70
N PRO A 50 -21.03 29.48 -56.98
CA PRO A 50 -21.71 30.03 -58.17
C PRO A 50 -23.20 29.66 -58.24
N CYS A 51 -23.57 28.49 -57.72
CA CYS A 51 -24.95 27.98 -57.71
C CYS A 51 -25.78 28.53 -56.53
N GLY A 52 -25.23 29.48 -55.76
CA GLY A 52 -25.90 30.13 -54.63
C GLY A 52 -25.75 29.47 -53.26
N GLY A 53 -24.90 28.45 -53.10
CA GLY A 53 -24.55 27.88 -51.78
C GLY A 53 -23.47 28.67 -51.03
N LYS A 54 -23.30 28.45 -49.72
CA LYS A 54 -22.14 28.92 -48.94
C LYS A 54 -21.08 27.81 -48.92
N VAL A 55 -19.81 28.13 -49.20
CA VAL A 55 -18.68 27.20 -49.08
C VAL A 55 -18.12 27.32 -47.67
N VAL A 56 -18.00 26.19 -46.97
CA VAL A 56 -17.65 26.15 -45.55
C VAL A 56 -16.63 25.04 -45.30
N ASN A 57 -15.67 25.29 -44.40
CA ASN A 57 -14.79 24.28 -43.84
C ASN A 57 -15.35 23.81 -42.50
N PHE A 58 -15.32 22.51 -42.23
CA PHE A 58 -15.66 21.94 -40.92
C PHE A 58 -14.37 21.60 -40.17
N ASN A 59 -14.21 22.16 -38.97
CA ASN A 59 -13.10 21.85 -38.07
C ASN A 59 -13.57 20.79 -37.07
N LEU A 60 -13.02 19.60 -37.16
CA LEU A 60 -13.35 18.43 -36.38
C LEU A 60 -12.20 18.04 -35.44
N TYR A 61 -12.46 17.26 -34.40
CA TYR A 61 -11.46 16.71 -33.48
C TYR A 61 -11.74 15.25 -33.18
N ASP A 62 -10.75 14.38 -33.33
CA ASP A 62 -10.80 12.95 -33.01
C ASP A 62 -10.29 12.69 -31.58
N PRO A 63 -11.17 12.58 -30.58
CA PRO A 63 -10.81 12.12 -29.24
C PRO A 63 -10.13 10.76 -29.15
N ARG A 64 -10.05 9.91 -30.19
CA ARG A 64 -9.28 8.65 -30.08
C ARG A 64 -7.81 8.83 -30.45
N LYS A 65 -7.56 9.71 -31.42
CA LYS A 65 -6.22 10.01 -31.94
C LYS A 65 -5.62 11.30 -31.37
N GLN A 66 -6.43 12.06 -30.64
CA GLN A 66 -6.11 13.42 -30.19
C GLN A 66 -5.75 14.39 -31.32
N GLU A 67 -6.34 14.20 -32.50
CA GLU A 67 -6.02 14.98 -33.71
C GLU A 67 -7.17 15.88 -34.14
N GLN A 68 -6.88 17.09 -34.62
CA GLN A 68 -7.86 17.93 -35.29
C GLN A 68 -7.88 17.62 -36.80
N VAL A 69 -9.07 17.37 -37.33
CA VAL A 69 -9.30 17.07 -38.75
C VAL A 69 -10.09 18.21 -39.38
N LYS A 70 -9.60 18.78 -40.48
CA LYS A 70 -10.30 19.82 -41.21
C LYS A 70 -10.87 19.28 -42.52
N ILE A 71 -12.19 19.36 -42.68
CA ILE A 71 -12.87 19.02 -43.94
C ILE A 71 -13.09 20.32 -44.70
N GLU A 72 -12.39 20.48 -45.81
CA GLU A 72 -12.39 21.73 -46.57
C GLU A 72 -13.44 21.76 -47.71
N ASN A 73 -13.87 22.97 -48.06
CA ASN A 73 -14.61 23.30 -49.28
C ASN A 73 -15.97 22.57 -49.47
N LYS A 74 -16.75 22.39 -48.41
CA LYS A 74 -18.11 21.81 -48.51
C LYS A 74 -19.14 22.88 -48.85
N ILE A 75 -20.04 22.57 -49.78
CA ILE A 75 -21.10 23.49 -50.23
C ILE A 75 -22.37 23.24 -49.43
N LEU A 76 -22.79 24.21 -48.63
CA LEU A 76 -24.11 24.23 -48.00
C LEU A 76 -25.13 24.89 -48.92
N SER A 77 -26.23 24.20 -49.20
CA SER A 77 -27.31 24.70 -50.05
C SER A 77 -28.02 25.92 -49.43
N LYS A 78 -28.66 26.71 -50.31
CA LYS A 78 -29.44 27.91 -49.94
C LYS A 78 -30.53 27.66 -48.91
N GLU A 79 -31.08 26.46 -48.92
CA GLU A 79 -32.17 26.04 -48.04
C GLU A 79 -31.67 25.77 -46.61
N VAL A 80 -30.52 25.09 -46.48
CA VAL A 80 -29.96 24.69 -45.18
C VAL A 80 -29.51 25.90 -44.37
N TYR A 81 -28.82 26.88 -44.97
CA TYR A 81 -28.37 28.04 -44.18
C TYR A 81 -29.48 29.06 -43.90
N LYS A 82 -30.60 29.06 -44.65
CA LYS A 82 -31.76 29.95 -44.40
C LYS A 82 -32.77 29.39 -43.41
N SER A 83 -32.78 28.06 -43.24
CA SER A 83 -33.60 27.33 -42.27
C SER A 83 -33.22 27.63 -40.81
N HIS A 84 -34.11 27.35 -39.87
CA HIS A 84 -33.83 27.50 -38.45
C HIS A 84 -33.24 26.20 -37.90
N LYS A 85 -31.94 26.20 -37.60
CA LYS A 85 -31.22 25.01 -37.13
C LYS A 85 -31.72 24.58 -35.75
N LEU A 86 -32.05 23.29 -35.61
CA LEU A 86 -32.47 22.66 -34.35
C LEU A 86 -31.29 22.04 -33.59
N GLY A 87 -30.27 21.60 -34.32
CA GLY A 87 -29.07 21.01 -33.79
C GLY A 87 -28.49 19.97 -34.73
N SER A 88 -27.40 19.32 -34.33
CA SER A 88 -26.80 18.22 -35.07
C SER A 88 -26.41 17.07 -34.15
N SER A 89 -26.50 15.86 -34.68
CA SER A 89 -26.15 14.63 -33.99
C SER A 89 -25.86 13.57 -35.05
N ARG A 90 -24.88 12.72 -34.83
CA ARG A 90 -24.54 11.63 -35.76
C ARG A 90 -24.44 12.06 -37.22
N GLY A 91 -23.71 13.15 -37.49
CA GLY A 91 -23.47 13.64 -38.86
C GLY A 91 -24.69 14.25 -39.54
N TRP A 92 -25.85 14.18 -38.90
CA TRP A 92 -27.09 14.78 -39.36
C TRP A 92 -27.27 16.17 -38.75
N LEU A 93 -27.55 17.15 -39.60
CA LEU A 93 -28.05 18.46 -39.21
C LEU A 93 -29.58 18.45 -39.26
N ALA A 94 -30.22 18.64 -38.11
CA ALA A 94 -31.65 18.87 -38.05
C ALA A 94 -31.95 20.36 -38.23
N SER A 95 -32.81 20.67 -39.19
CA SER A 95 -33.21 22.03 -39.51
C SER A 95 -34.71 22.14 -39.64
N LEU A 96 -35.29 23.20 -39.08
CA LEU A 96 -36.70 23.52 -39.24
C LEU A 96 -36.88 24.47 -40.41
N ASN A 97 -37.71 24.08 -41.37
CA ASN A 97 -38.14 24.97 -42.43
C ASN A 97 -39.12 26.02 -41.87
N LYS A 98 -38.85 27.30 -42.17
CA LYS A 98 -39.61 28.44 -41.63
C LYS A 98 -41.02 28.58 -42.23
N LYS A 99 -41.27 27.98 -43.41
CA LYS A 99 -42.55 28.12 -44.13
C LYS A 99 -43.59 27.07 -43.73
N ASP A 100 -43.18 25.82 -43.59
CA ASP A 100 -44.07 24.67 -43.37
C ASP A 100 -43.84 23.97 -42.02
N SER A 101 -42.89 24.46 -41.22
CA SER A 101 -42.49 23.88 -39.93
C SER A 101 -42.02 22.41 -40.00
N THR A 102 -41.70 21.90 -41.19
CA THR A 102 -41.13 20.55 -41.36
C THR A 102 -39.70 20.50 -40.84
N VAL A 103 -39.32 19.36 -40.25
CA VAL A 103 -37.94 19.13 -39.81
C VAL A 103 -37.22 18.36 -40.91
N ARG A 104 -36.11 18.91 -41.40
CA ARG A 104 -35.26 18.31 -42.43
C ARG A 104 -33.93 17.89 -41.84
N LEU A 105 -33.55 16.64 -42.05
CA LEU A 105 -32.23 16.10 -41.72
C LEU A 105 -31.34 16.17 -42.96
N THR A 106 -30.17 16.80 -42.81
CA THR A 106 -29.16 16.91 -43.88
C THR A 106 -27.86 16.27 -43.40
N ASN A 107 -27.28 15.37 -44.18
CA ASN A 107 -25.99 14.79 -43.86
C ASN A 107 -24.86 15.82 -44.11
N ILE A 108 -24.16 16.20 -43.05
CA ILE A 108 -23.12 17.25 -43.09
C ILE A 108 -21.84 16.75 -43.78
N LEU A 109 -21.52 15.47 -43.64
CA LEU A 109 -20.30 14.87 -44.20
C LEU A 109 -20.45 14.59 -45.70
N ASN A 110 -21.68 14.30 -46.14
CA ASN A 110 -22.01 14.05 -47.54
C ASN A 110 -23.29 14.79 -47.98
N PRO A 111 -23.24 16.13 -48.17
CA PRO A 111 -24.42 16.95 -48.45
C PRO A 111 -25.04 16.73 -49.85
N SER A 112 -24.42 15.91 -50.71
CA SER A 112 -24.96 15.48 -52.01
C SER A 112 -25.96 14.32 -51.92
N LYS A 113 -26.13 13.70 -50.73
CA LYS A 113 -27.16 12.68 -50.47
C LYS A 113 -28.53 13.29 -50.12
N LYS A 114 -29.58 12.46 -50.25
CA LYS A 114 -31.01 12.79 -50.12
C LYS A 114 -31.32 13.47 -48.77
N ILE A 115 -32.07 14.58 -48.79
CA ILE A 115 -32.57 15.26 -47.59
C ILE A 115 -33.79 14.49 -47.06
N ILE A 116 -33.74 14.06 -45.80
CA ILE A 116 -34.88 13.39 -45.15
C ILE A 116 -35.79 14.45 -44.56
N SER A 117 -37.08 14.43 -44.92
CA SER A 117 -38.09 15.35 -44.38
C SER A 117 -39.00 14.60 -43.42
N LEU A 118 -39.13 15.13 -42.20
CA LEU A 118 -40.02 14.67 -41.14
C LEU A 118 -41.26 15.57 -41.08
N PRO A 119 -42.39 15.08 -40.52
CA PRO A 119 -43.61 15.84 -40.38
C PRO A 119 -43.42 17.17 -39.65
N PRO A 120 -44.34 18.15 -39.82
CA PRO A 120 -44.27 19.43 -39.13
C PRO A 120 -44.15 19.27 -37.61
N LEU A 121 -43.14 19.92 -37.04
CA LEU A 121 -42.93 19.91 -35.58
C LEU A 121 -43.78 21.02 -34.96
N THR A 122 -44.90 20.64 -34.34
CA THR A 122 -45.76 21.57 -33.59
C THR A 122 -44.99 22.20 -32.43
N ARG A 123 -44.85 23.54 -32.45
CA ARG A 123 -44.19 24.30 -31.38
C ARG A 123 -45.21 25.21 -30.70
N ASP A 124 -45.15 25.29 -29.38
CA ASP A 124 -45.85 26.32 -28.63
C ASP A 124 -45.09 27.65 -28.77
N LYS A 125 -45.80 28.77 -28.82
CA LYS A 125 -45.22 30.12 -29.06
C LYS A 125 -44.11 30.50 -28.07
N TYR A 126 -44.04 29.82 -26.91
CA TYR A 126 -43.12 30.09 -25.82
C TYR A 126 -42.09 28.98 -25.57
N GLU A 127 -42.11 27.89 -26.33
CA GLU A 127 -41.14 26.81 -26.17
C GLU A 127 -39.89 27.00 -27.05
N HIS A 128 -38.73 26.91 -26.41
CA HIS A 128 -37.43 26.90 -27.07
C HIS A 128 -36.86 25.48 -27.06
N HIS A 129 -36.30 25.01 -28.18
CA HIS A 129 -35.63 23.71 -28.22
C HIS A 129 -34.26 23.79 -27.52
N VAL A 130 -33.85 22.69 -26.88
CA VAL A 130 -32.59 22.56 -26.14
C VAL A 130 -31.53 21.89 -27.02
N ASN A 131 -31.83 20.70 -27.55
CA ASN A 131 -30.97 19.99 -28.49
C ASN A 131 -31.72 18.91 -29.27
N VAL A 132 -31.04 18.31 -30.26
CA VAL A 132 -31.51 17.16 -31.03
C VAL A 132 -30.52 16.00 -30.88
N SER A 133 -31.04 14.77 -30.79
CA SER A 133 -30.24 13.54 -30.82
C SER A 133 -30.84 12.55 -31.82
N VAL A 134 -29.99 11.80 -32.52
CA VAL A 134 -30.41 10.84 -33.56
C VAL A 134 -29.85 9.46 -33.21
N SER A 135 -30.66 8.40 -33.36
CA SER A 135 -30.27 7.03 -32.99
C SER A 135 -29.26 6.40 -33.94
N SER A 136 -29.28 6.72 -35.23
CA SER A 136 -28.43 6.09 -36.24
C SER A 136 -27.95 7.09 -37.30
N SER A 137 -26.81 6.79 -37.89
CA SER A 137 -26.31 7.48 -39.08
C SER A 137 -26.96 6.99 -40.38
N ASN A 138 -27.63 5.83 -40.34
CA ASN A 138 -28.30 5.23 -41.49
C ASN A 138 -29.63 5.93 -41.79
N GLU A 139 -29.94 6.08 -43.08
CA GLU A 139 -31.10 6.86 -43.57
C GLU A 139 -32.46 6.19 -43.28
N GLU A 140 -32.52 4.86 -43.23
CA GLU A 140 -33.76 4.09 -43.20
C GLU A 140 -34.23 3.67 -41.80
N ASP A 141 -33.38 3.77 -40.77
CA ASP A 141 -33.67 3.29 -39.41
C ASP A 141 -33.19 4.26 -38.31
N CYS A 142 -33.34 5.57 -38.56
CA CYS A 142 -32.99 6.60 -37.57
C CYS A 142 -34.23 7.08 -36.81
N VAL A 143 -34.12 7.22 -35.49
CA VAL A 143 -35.11 7.90 -34.63
C VAL A 143 -34.55 9.26 -34.29
N VAL A 144 -35.33 10.31 -34.48
CA VAL A 144 -34.96 11.69 -34.14
C VAL A 144 -35.67 12.10 -32.86
N ALA A 145 -34.88 12.47 -31.85
CA ALA A 145 -35.35 13.04 -30.60
C ALA A 145 -35.07 14.54 -30.54
N VAL A 146 -36.10 15.34 -30.31
CA VAL A 146 -36.02 16.78 -30.07
C VAL A 146 -36.40 17.06 -28.62
N LYS A 147 -35.47 17.63 -27.85
CA LYS A 147 -35.75 18.07 -26.47
C LYS A 147 -36.13 19.54 -26.47
N PHE A 148 -37.23 19.87 -25.79
CA PHE A 148 -37.66 21.24 -25.56
C PHE A 148 -37.33 21.68 -24.14
N PHE A 149 -37.21 22.99 -23.93
CA PHE A 149 -37.06 23.56 -22.60
C PHE A 149 -38.36 23.31 -21.82
N GLY A 150 -38.27 22.67 -20.66
CA GLY A 150 -39.42 22.18 -19.90
C GLY A 150 -39.49 20.66 -19.83
N SER A 151 -40.69 20.10 -19.70
CA SER A 151 -40.92 18.66 -19.57
C SER A 151 -41.08 17.94 -20.90
N ARG A 152 -40.87 18.53 -22.08
CA ARG A 152 -41.21 17.85 -23.35
C ARG A 152 -40.02 17.25 -24.10
N VAL A 153 -40.16 16.01 -24.57
CA VAL A 153 -39.32 15.35 -25.60
C VAL A 153 -40.24 14.88 -26.73
N SER A 154 -39.84 15.12 -27.99
CA SER A 154 -40.58 14.61 -29.15
C SER A 154 -39.72 13.65 -29.97
N LEU A 155 -40.27 12.49 -30.29
CA LEU A 155 -39.63 11.44 -31.09
C LEU A 155 -40.33 11.28 -32.44
N CYS A 156 -39.57 11.03 -33.50
CA CYS A 156 -40.11 10.76 -34.83
C CYS A 156 -39.13 9.88 -35.63
N ARG A 157 -39.64 8.92 -36.38
CA ARG A 157 -38.91 8.16 -37.40
C ARG A 157 -39.20 8.72 -38.80
N PRO A 158 -38.26 8.60 -39.75
CA PRO A 158 -38.54 8.79 -41.17
C PRO A 158 -39.69 7.87 -41.60
N GLY A 159 -40.78 8.47 -42.11
CA GLY A 159 -41.99 7.73 -42.50
C GLY A 159 -43.17 7.86 -41.52
N ASP A 160 -42.95 8.35 -40.30
CA ASP A 160 -44.04 8.64 -39.37
C ASP A 160 -44.88 9.83 -39.86
N SER A 161 -46.20 9.77 -39.68
CA SER A 161 -47.11 10.87 -40.02
C SER A 161 -47.10 11.99 -38.97
N GLU A 162 -46.77 11.69 -37.71
CA GLU A 162 -46.80 12.63 -36.59
C GLU A 162 -45.66 12.39 -35.57
N TRP A 163 -45.36 13.40 -34.75
CA TRP A 163 -44.35 13.31 -33.69
C TRP A 163 -44.95 12.69 -32.43
N THR A 164 -44.29 11.67 -31.87
CA THR A 164 -44.64 11.11 -30.56
C THR A 164 -44.15 12.05 -29.46
N ARG A 165 -45.04 12.47 -28.56
CA ARG A 165 -44.71 13.38 -27.44
C ARG A 165 -44.54 12.57 -26.15
N ILE A 166 -43.48 12.87 -25.41
CA ILE A 166 -43.14 12.26 -24.12
C ILE A 166 -42.92 13.37 -23.11
N ASP A 167 -43.68 13.32 -22.01
CA ASP A 167 -43.53 14.23 -20.87
C ASP A 167 -42.52 13.66 -19.87
N VAL A 168 -41.57 14.50 -19.49
CA VAL A 168 -40.48 14.26 -18.55
C VAL A 168 -40.99 14.62 -17.16
N PRO A 169 -41.08 13.66 -16.23
CA PRO A 169 -41.86 13.80 -15.00
C PRO A 169 -41.23 14.71 -13.91
N CYS A 170 -40.15 15.46 -14.19
CA CYS A 170 -39.41 16.16 -13.14
C CYS A 170 -38.92 17.58 -13.53
N PRO A 171 -39.16 18.60 -12.67
CA PRO A 171 -38.69 19.98 -12.85
C PRO A 171 -37.17 20.14 -13.03
N SER A 172 -36.37 19.29 -12.39
CA SER A 172 -34.91 19.36 -12.42
C SER A 172 -34.32 19.12 -13.82
N PHE A 173 -35.04 18.45 -14.72
CA PHE A 173 -34.62 18.17 -16.09
C PHE A 173 -35.13 19.18 -17.13
N HIS A 174 -35.68 20.32 -16.70
CA HIS A 174 -36.23 21.33 -17.63
C HIS A 174 -35.19 21.91 -18.60
N SER A 175 -33.93 21.96 -18.18
CA SER A 175 -32.84 22.45 -19.03
C SER A 175 -31.93 21.35 -19.57
N SER A 176 -32.22 20.08 -19.28
CA SER A 176 -31.45 18.91 -19.68
C SER A 176 -31.42 18.68 -21.18
N THR A 177 -30.33 18.09 -21.66
CA THR A 177 -30.18 17.66 -23.05
C THR A 177 -30.60 16.20 -23.21
N VAL A 178 -31.05 15.80 -24.41
CA VAL A 178 -31.31 14.40 -24.76
C VAL A 178 -30.10 13.79 -25.48
N ILE A 179 -29.76 12.55 -25.14
CA ILE A 179 -28.67 11.79 -25.77
C ILE A 179 -29.14 10.39 -26.14
N TYR A 180 -28.54 9.76 -27.14
CA TYR A 180 -28.75 8.36 -27.49
C TYR A 180 -27.51 7.55 -27.10
N SER A 181 -27.71 6.48 -26.32
CA SER A 181 -26.64 5.52 -25.99
C SER A 181 -26.69 4.36 -26.98
N GLU A 182 -25.55 4.07 -27.61
CA GLU A 182 -25.39 2.92 -28.50
C GLU A 182 -25.38 1.63 -27.68
N ARG A 183 -24.70 1.66 -26.53
CA ARG A 183 -24.61 0.53 -25.59
C ARG A 183 -25.99 0.01 -25.19
N HIS A 184 -26.91 0.92 -24.89
CA HIS A 184 -28.25 0.57 -24.39
C HIS A 184 -29.35 0.65 -25.45
N ARG A 185 -29.02 1.12 -26.66
CA ARG A 185 -29.97 1.40 -27.77
C ARG A 185 -31.18 2.24 -27.34
N LYS A 186 -30.97 3.21 -26.44
CA LYS A 186 -32.02 4.02 -25.82
C LYS A 186 -31.63 5.50 -25.73
N PHE A 187 -32.65 6.36 -25.65
CA PHE A 187 -32.47 7.77 -25.35
C PHE A 187 -32.48 8.00 -23.83
N TYR A 188 -31.63 8.91 -23.38
CA TYR A 188 -31.53 9.35 -21.98
C TYR A 188 -31.51 10.87 -21.88
N LEU A 189 -31.79 11.39 -20.68
CA LEU A 189 -31.58 12.80 -20.34
C LEU A 189 -30.26 12.97 -19.61
N ASN A 190 -29.48 13.98 -20.00
CA ASN A 190 -28.28 14.37 -19.30
C ASN A 190 -28.57 15.53 -18.34
N ASN A 191 -28.11 15.43 -17.09
CA ASN A 191 -28.28 16.50 -16.11
C ASN A 191 -27.42 17.73 -16.48
N CYS A 192 -27.92 18.93 -16.21
CA CYS A 192 -27.20 20.19 -16.48
C CYS A 192 -26.49 20.77 -15.24
N ASN A 193 -26.36 19.97 -14.19
CA ASN A 193 -25.58 20.31 -13.01
C ASN A 193 -24.08 20.27 -13.37
N PRO A 194 -23.22 21.20 -12.88
CA PRO A 194 -21.77 21.06 -12.94
C PRO A 194 -21.28 19.66 -12.57
N ASP A 195 -21.88 19.00 -11.58
CA ASP A 195 -21.54 17.61 -11.25
C ASP A 195 -22.25 16.60 -12.14
N TYR A 196 -21.45 15.78 -12.83
CA TYR A 196 -21.94 14.72 -13.70
C TYR A 196 -22.48 13.56 -12.85
N THR A 197 -23.79 13.32 -12.95
CA THR A 197 -24.51 12.29 -12.19
C THR A 197 -24.88 11.06 -13.02
N GLY A 198 -24.39 10.99 -14.28
CA GLY A 198 -24.77 9.97 -15.25
C GLY A 198 -26.06 10.30 -16.00
N PRO A 199 -26.33 9.60 -17.12
CA PRO A 199 -27.59 9.77 -17.85
C PRO A 199 -28.76 9.18 -17.06
N THR A 200 -29.95 9.79 -17.20
CA THR A 200 -31.18 9.38 -16.50
C THR A 200 -32.21 8.90 -17.52
N ASP A 201 -32.86 7.77 -17.22
CA ASP A 201 -33.96 7.25 -18.03
C ASP A 201 -35.23 8.08 -17.79
N PHE A 202 -35.77 8.65 -18.87
CA PHE A 202 -37.00 9.45 -18.85
C PHE A 202 -38.26 8.62 -19.15
N THR A 203 -38.10 7.29 -19.30
CA THR A 203 -39.17 6.30 -19.48
C THR A 203 -39.17 5.23 -18.36
N PRO A 204 -39.14 5.60 -17.06
CA PRO A 204 -39.03 4.62 -15.99
C PRO A 204 -40.29 3.74 -15.90
N LYS A 205 -40.11 2.41 -15.75
CA LYS A 205 -41.21 1.48 -15.44
C LYS A 205 -41.85 1.73 -14.05
N SER A 206 -41.19 2.49 -13.17
CA SER A 206 -41.51 2.67 -11.74
C SER A 206 -41.85 4.11 -11.33
N GLY A 207 -42.04 5.04 -12.28
CA GLY A 207 -42.52 6.41 -12.01
C GLY A 207 -41.49 7.42 -11.48
N LEU A 208 -40.37 7.00 -10.87
CA LEU A 208 -39.27 7.89 -10.48
C LEU A 208 -38.09 7.86 -11.48
N PRO A 209 -37.50 9.02 -11.85
CA PRO A 209 -36.28 9.05 -12.68
C PRO A 209 -35.11 8.40 -11.94
N THR A 210 -34.53 7.35 -12.53
CA THR A 210 -33.37 6.64 -11.96
C THR A 210 -32.12 6.84 -12.85
N PRO A 211 -30.94 7.13 -12.27
CA PRO A 211 -29.69 7.14 -13.01
C PRO A 211 -29.42 5.76 -13.61
N VAL A 212 -28.92 5.72 -14.84
CA VAL A 212 -28.61 4.46 -15.53
C VAL A 212 -27.40 3.78 -14.86
N SER A 213 -27.58 2.54 -14.40
CA SER A 213 -26.52 1.73 -13.80
C SER A 213 -25.37 1.51 -14.79
N GLY A 214 -24.13 1.69 -14.34
CA GLY A 214 -22.92 1.53 -15.16
C GLY A 214 -22.22 2.84 -15.55
N TYR A 215 -22.85 4.00 -15.33
CA TYR A 215 -22.17 5.29 -15.42
C TYR A 215 -21.68 5.77 -14.05
N LYS A 216 -20.39 6.12 -13.94
CA LYS A 216 -19.79 6.63 -12.70
C LYS A 216 -20.17 8.10 -12.51
N ARG A 217 -20.49 8.48 -11.27
CA ARG A 217 -20.68 9.88 -10.87
C ARG A 217 -19.32 10.59 -10.82
N PHE A 218 -19.27 11.81 -11.33
CA PHE A 218 -18.09 12.66 -11.28
C PHE A 218 -18.46 14.04 -10.77
N LEU A 219 -17.86 14.41 -9.63
CA LEU A 219 -18.01 15.73 -9.03
C LEU A 219 -16.98 16.63 -9.69
N PHE A 220 -17.44 17.53 -10.57
CA PHE A 220 -16.54 18.50 -11.20
C PHE A 220 -15.92 19.43 -10.14
N SER A 221 -16.62 19.65 -9.02
CA SER A 221 -16.09 20.42 -7.88
C SER A 221 -14.74 19.91 -7.37
N ASN A 222 -14.55 18.59 -7.31
CA ASN A 222 -13.33 17.98 -6.76
C ASN A 222 -12.16 18.04 -7.74
N PHE A 223 -12.44 18.24 -9.04
CA PHE A 223 -11.43 18.39 -10.07
C PHE A 223 -10.95 19.85 -10.20
N LEU A 224 -11.69 20.82 -9.65
CA LEU A 224 -11.29 22.23 -9.66
C LEU A 224 -10.08 22.51 -8.77
N ASP A 225 -9.88 21.71 -7.70
CA ASP A 225 -8.69 21.77 -6.84
C ASP A 225 -7.38 21.49 -7.62
N GLU A 226 -7.46 20.79 -8.75
CA GLU A 226 -6.31 20.48 -9.62
C GLU A 226 -6.05 21.58 -10.68
N LEU A 227 -6.94 22.58 -10.82
CA LEU A 227 -6.87 23.67 -11.82
C LEU A 227 -7.25 25.04 -11.22
N PRO A 228 -6.37 25.65 -10.39
CA PRO A 228 -6.69 26.87 -9.63
C PRO A 228 -7.06 28.09 -10.50
N GLU A 229 -6.61 28.15 -11.76
CA GLU A 229 -6.97 29.22 -12.70
C GLU A 229 -8.48 29.25 -13.06
N LEU A 230 -9.17 28.10 -13.00
CA LEU A 230 -10.62 28.01 -13.26
C LEU A 230 -11.47 28.23 -12.01
N GLU A 231 -10.90 28.05 -10.81
CA GLU A 231 -11.63 28.10 -9.55
C GLU A 231 -12.11 29.53 -9.23
N ASP A 232 -11.25 30.53 -9.43
CA ASP A 232 -11.58 31.96 -9.26
C ASP A 232 -12.60 32.46 -10.30
N GLU A 233 -12.53 31.91 -11.52
CA GLU A 233 -13.42 32.27 -12.63
C GLU A 233 -14.82 31.64 -12.52
N MET A 234 -14.92 30.44 -11.93
CA MET A 234 -16.19 29.77 -11.63
C MET A 234 -16.89 30.35 -10.39
N ARG A 235 -16.16 30.81 -9.37
CA ARG A 235 -16.72 31.51 -8.20
C ARG A 235 -17.46 32.82 -8.56
N LEU A 236 -17.17 33.40 -9.73
CA LEU A 236 -17.80 34.61 -10.24
C LEU A 236 -19.04 34.35 -11.13
N SER A 237 -19.53 33.11 -11.22
CA SER A 237 -20.68 32.70 -12.06
C SER A 237 -20.56 33.09 -13.55
N ARG A 238 -19.33 33.30 -14.04
CA ARG A 238 -19.05 33.79 -15.42
C ARG A 238 -19.31 32.72 -16.48
N PHE A 239 -19.04 31.46 -16.17
CA PHE A 239 -19.13 30.36 -17.13
C PHE A 239 -20.25 29.39 -16.75
N ARG A 240 -20.93 28.85 -17.77
CA ARG A 240 -21.82 27.70 -17.64
C ARG A 240 -21.17 26.49 -18.32
N ILE A 241 -21.03 25.40 -17.58
CA ILE A 241 -20.53 24.14 -18.11
C ILE A 241 -21.66 23.43 -18.84
N GLN A 242 -21.44 23.11 -20.12
CA GLN A 242 -22.31 22.22 -20.88
C GLN A 242 -21.60 20.89 -21.06
N GLN A 243 -22.27 19.78 -20.78
CA GLN A 243 -21.67 18.44 -20.82
C GLN A 243 -22.39 17.55 -21.83
N GLN A 244 -21.62 16.79 -22.61
CA GLN A 244 -22.13 15.79 -23.53
C GLN A 244 -21.38 14.48 -23.36
N LEU A 245 -22.14 13.39 -23.16
CA LEU A 245 -21.59 12.04 -23.22
C LEU A 245 -21.45 11.62 -24.69
N VAL A 246 -20.29 11.06 -25.03
CA VAL A 246 -19.94 10.56 -26.35
C VAL A 246 -19.41 9.15 -26.20
N GLU A 247 -20.03 8.20 -26.89
CA GLU A 247 -19.61 6.80 -26.89
C GLU A 247 -18.80 6.51 -28.16
N SER A 248 -17.71 5.76 -28.02
CA SER A 248 -16.98 5.23 -29.16
C SER A 248 -17.70 4.01 -29.74
N SER A 249 -17.43 3.72 -31.01
CA SER A 249 -17.82 2.48 -31.68
C SER A 249 -17.17 1.23 -31.05
N SER A 250 -16.17 1.41 -30.18
CA SER A 250 -15.52 0.36 -29.39
C SER A 250 -16.07 0.24 -27.96
N GLY A 251 -17.13 0.97 -27.60
CA GLY A 251 -17.78 0.89 -26.29
C GLY A 251 -17.21 1.80 -25.19
N GLN A 252 -16.20 2.61 -25.48
CA GLN A 252 -15.62 3.57 -24.52
C GLN A 252 -16.49 4.81 -24.37
N SER A 253 -16.60 5.33 -23.15
CA SER A 253 -17.42 6.51 -22.83
C SER A 253 -16.54 7.74 -22.53
N PHE A 254 -16.85 8.86 -23.17
CA PHE A 254 -16.17 10.13 -22.99
C PHE A 254 -17.16 11.22 -22.59
N ILE A 255 -16.77 12.12 -21.69
CA ILE A 255 -17.55 13.29 -21.30
C ILE A 255 -16.85 14.51 -21.86
N VAL A 256 -17.52 15.27 -22.72
CA VAL A 256 -17.02 16.52 -23.27
C VAL A 256 -17.66 17.68 -22.53
N ALA A 257 -16.84 18.57 -21.97
CA ALA A 257 -17.27 19.74 -21.21
C ALA A 257 -16.90 21.03 -21.95
N TRP A 258 -17.89 21.87 -22.22
CA TRP A 258 -17.71 23.21 -22.78
C TRP A 258 -17.91 24.27 -21.71
N PHE A 259 -16.93 25.15 -21.57
CA PHE A 259 -17.01 26.31 -20.68
C PHE A 259 -17.52 27.49 -21.48
N VAL A 260 -18.78 27.88 -21.25
CA VAL A 260 -19.47 28.88 -22.08
C VAL A 260 -19.74 30.16 -21.30
N GLU A 261 -19.26 31.27 -21.84
CA GLU A 261 -19.46 32.61 -21.31
C GLU A 261 -20.53 33.35 -22.12
N ARG A 262 -21.29 34.22 -21.45
CA ARG A 262 -22.39 34.96 -22.06
C ARG A 262 -22.07 36.45 -22.04
N PHE A 263 -22.39 37.15 -23.13
CA PHE A 263 -22.11 38.58 -23.28
C PHE A 263 -23.27 39.31 -23.94
N THR A 264 -23.38 40.61 -23.69
CA THR A 264 -24.29 41.50 -24.40
C THR A 264 -23.72 41.89 -25.77
N ASP A 265 -24.55 42.39 -26.67
CA ASP A 265 -24.11 42.90 -27.98
C ASP A 265 -23.09 44.06 -27.91
N LYS A 266 -22.90 44.67 -26.72
CA LYS A 266 -21.87 45.67 -26.43
C LYS A 266 -20.54 45.08 -25.94
N GLY A 267 -20.46 43.75 -25.80
CA GLY A 267 -19.25 43.03 -25.36
C GLY A 267 -19.08 42.87 -23.85
N GLU A 268 -20.07 43.29 -23.05
CA GLU A 268 -20.04 43.14 -21.59
C GLU A 268 -20.43 41.72 -21.17
N VAL A 269 -19.72 41.13 -20.21
CA VAL A 269 -20.02 39.80 -19.64
C VAL A 269 -21.35 39.86 -18.90
N ALA A 270 -22.28 38.99 -19.25
CA ALA A 270 -23.60 38.87 -18.64
C ALA A 270 -23.67 37.59 -17.79
N PRO A 271 -23.72 37.69 -16.45
CA PRO A 271 -23.78 36.53 -15.56
C PRO A 271 -25.00 35.64 -15.82
N TRP A 272 -24.84 34.32 -15.65
CA TRP A 272 -25.91 33.36 -15.93
C TRP A 272 -27.08 33.41 -14.93
N GLU A 273 -26.83 33.91 -13.72
CA GLU A 273 -27.80 33.98 -12.61
C GLU A 273 -28.66 35.26 -12.62
N ASP A 274 -28.27 36.28 -13.40
CA ASP A 274 -29.03 37.54 -13.47
C ASP A 274 -30.30 37.39 -14.35
N THR A 275 -31.45 37.43 -13.69
CA THR A 275 -32.77 37.25 -14.29
C THR A 275 -33.18 38.36 -15.27
N ARG A 276 -32.53 39.53 -15.24
CA ARG A 276 -32.81 40.65 -16.17
C ARG A 276 -32.46 40.30 -17.62
N TYR A 277 -31.47 39.42 -17.81
CA TYR A 277 -30.99 38.99 -19.13
C TYR A 277 -31.71 37.74 -19.68
N ARG A 278 -32.68 37.18 -18.95
CA ARG A 278 -33.38 35.94 -19.34
C ARG A 278 -34.26 36.11 -20.60
N LYS A 279 -34.75 37.33 -20.87
CA LYS A 279 -35.68 37.64 -21.97
C LYS A 279 -35.08 38.47 -23.12
N SER A 280 -33.81 38.88 -23.03
CA SER A 280 -33.20 39.73 -24.06
C SER A 280 -32.81 38.95 -25.32
N LYS A 281 -33.18 39.49 -26.49
CA LYS A 281 -32.84 38.99 -27.82
C LYS A 281 -31.39 39.33 -28.24
N ASP A 282 -30.63 40.02 -27.39
CA ASP A 282 -29.34 40.64 -27.75
C ASP A 282 -28.15 40.10 -26.93
N LEU A 283 -28.16 38.78 -26.61
CA LEU A 283 -27.07 38.10 -25.92
C LEU A 283 -26.36 37.08 -26.80
N CYS A 284 -25.03 37.19 -26.82
CA CYS A 284 -24.10 36.34 -27.53
C CYS A 284 -23.43 35.35 -26.54
N LYS A 285 -23.01 34.17 -27.04
CA LYS A 285 -22.31 33.14 -26.25
C LYS A 285 -20.94 32.88 -26.86
N LYS A 286 -19.91 32.74 -26.02
CA LYS A 286 -18.54 32.41 -26.43
C LYS A 286 -18.10 31.14 -25.70
N THR A 287 -17.55 30.19 -26.44
CA THR A 287 -16.86 29.04 -25.84
C THR A 287 -15.47 29.49 -25.43
N HIS A 288 -15.12 29.30 -24.15
CA HIS A 288 -13.83 29.70 -23.59
C HIS A 288 -12.83 28.54 -23.58
N LYS A 289 -13.29 27.35 -23.18
CA LYS A 289 -12.48 26.13 -23.05
C LYS A 289 -13.29 24.90 -23.41
N ILE A 290 -12.64 23.87 -23.97
CA ILE A 290 -13.27 22.56 -24.23
C ILE A 290 -12.37 21.47 -23.65
N MET A 291 -12.91 20.64 -22.76
CA MET A 291 -12.17 19.54 -22.13
C MET A 291 -12.87 18.20 -22.41
N VAL A 292 -12.09 17.15 -22.59
CA VAL A 292 -12.57 15.78 -22.76
C VAL A 292 -12.10 14.95 -21.58
N PHE A 293 -13.02 14.21 -20.98
CA PHE A 293 -12.77 13.28 -19.88
C PHE A 293 -13.08 11.87 -20.37
N ARG A 294 -12.24 10.90 -20.01
CA ARG A 294 -12.48 9.49 -20.31
C ARG A 294 -13.04 8.82 -19.07
N GLN A 295 -14.09 8.03 -19.26
CA GLN A 295 -14.65 7.21 -18.20
C GLN A 295 -14.00 5.82 -18.26
N ASP A 296 -13.34 5.44 -17.19
CA ASP A 296 -12.64 4.17 -17.02
C ASP A 296 -13.33 3.32 -15.93
N GLU A 297 -13.63 2.06 -16.24
CA GLU A 297 -14.37 1.16 -15.35
C GLU A 297 -13.56 0.81 -14.08
N GLU A 298 -12.24 0.85 -14.13
CA GLU A 298 -11.37 0.61 -12.96
C GLU A 298 -10.89 1.90 -12.31
N GLN A 299 -10.43 2.88 -13.10
CA GLN A 299 -9.72 4.08 -12.59
C GLN A 299 -10.63 5.30 -12.31
N GLY A 300 -11.90 5.28 -12.71
CA GLY A 300 -12.81 6.42 -12.51
C GLY A 300 -12.91 7.34 -13.73
N ILE A 301 -13.35 8.58 -13.54
CA ILE A 301 -13.43 9.59 -14.61
C ILE A 301 -12.23 10.52 -14.47
N GLY A 302 -11.38 10.58 -15.51
CA GLY A 302 -10.16 11.39 -15.51
C GLY A 302 -10.02 12.25 -16.77
N PRO A 303 -9.22 13.33 -16.72
CA PRO A 303 -8.97 14.18 -17.88
C PRO A 303 -8.27 13.35 -18.96
N TYR A 304 -8.83 13.41 -20.16
CA TYR A 304 -8.27 12.76 -21.35
C TYR A 304 -7.51 13.78 -22.22
N THR A 305 -7.82 15.07 -22.10
CA THR A 305 -7.17 16.20 -22.79
C THR A 305 -7.18 17.47 -21.94
N ASP A 306 -6.16 18.32 -22.03
CA ASP A 306 -6.04 19.56 -21.24
C ASP A 306 -6.94 20.74 -21.72
N ASP A 307 -6.93 21.06 -23.03
CA ASP A 307 -7.87 21.97 -23.71
C ASP A 307 -7.79 21.77 -25.23
N ILE A 308 -8.91 21.50 -25.89
CA ILE A 308 -8.98 21.34 -27.35
C ILE A 308 -9.56 22.58 -28.07
N GLY A 309 -9.87 23.65 -27.31
CA GLY A 309 -10.70 24.78 -27.69
C GLY A 309 -10.03 26.01 -28.32
N ARG A 310 -8.98 25.87 -29.14
CA ARG A 310 -8.54 26.96 -30.05
C ARG A 310 -8.44 26.49 -31.51
N PRO A 311 -9.39 26.85 -32.39
CA PRO A 311 -9.20 26.78 -33.84
C PRO A 311 -8.44 28.02 -34.33
N PHE A 312 -7.47 27.81 -35.22
CA PHE A 312 -6.64 28.81 -35.94
C PHE A 312 -7.00 30.29 -35.69
N SER A 313 -6.31 30.93 -34.75
CA SER A 313 -6.00 32.36 -34.85
C SER A 313 -4.54 32.51 -35.25
N SER A 314 -4.32 33.42 -36.21
CA SER A 314 -3.05 33.90 -36.72
C SER A 314 -1.84 33.71 -35.80
N ILE A 315 -0.82 33.01 -36.31
CA ILE A 315 0.61 33.24 -36.05
C ILE A 315 0.88 33.92 -34.69
N SER A 316 1.00 33.14 -33.62
CA SER A 316 2.09 33.45 -32.70
C SER A 316 3.34 33.14 -33.49
N LEU A 317 4.05 34.19 -33.88
CA LEU A 317 5.48 34.09 -34.07
C LEU A 317 5.99 33.26 -32.90
N LYS A 318 6.44 32.02 -33.15
CA LYS A 318 7.74 31.67 -32.56
C LYS A 318 8.59 32.90 -32.88
N PRO A 319 9.09 33.65 -31.89
CA PRO A 319 10.13 34.58 -32.23
C PRO A 319 11.12 33.74 -33.04
N SER A 320 11.50 34.24 -34.22
CA SER A 320 12.79 33.87 -34.78
C SER A 320 13.72 33.71 -33.58
N PRO A 321 14.43 32.58 -33.39
CA PRO A 321 15.29 32.42 -32.23
C PRO A 321 16.12 33.69 -32.19
N LYS A 322 15.85 34.56 -31.21
CA LYS A 322 16.68 35.74 -31.00
C LYS A 322 17.92 35.08 -30.47
N THR A 323 18.84 34.75 -31.37
CA THR A 323 20.15 34.24 -31.01
C THR A 323 20.67 35.26 -30.02
N LEU A 324 20.74 34.85 -28.76
CA LEU A 324 21.15 35.75 -27.69
C LEU A 324 22.48 36.36 -28.12
N THR A 325 22.59 37.69 -28.07
CA THR A 325 23.89 38.31 -28.31
C THR A 325 24.87 37.78 -27.26
N PRO A 326 26.18 37.69 -27.54
CA PRO A 326 27.15 37.17 -26.58
C PRO A 326 27.05 37.85 -25.20
N HIS A 327 26.76 39.16 -25.19
CA HIS A 327 26.51 39.94 -23.98
C HIS A 327 25.22 39.55 -23.24
N GLN A 328 24.12 39.28 -23.95
CA GLN A 328 22.88 38.82 -23.32
C GLN A 328 22.99 37.38 -22.81
N LYS A 329 23.71 36.51 -23.53
CA LYS A 329 24.03 35.16 -23.06
C LYS A 329 24.83 35.20 -21.76
N SER A 330 25.91 35.99 -21.72
CA SER A 330 26.74 36.18 -20.53
C SER A 330 25.96 36.80 -19.36
N SER A 331 25.06 37.75 -19.62
CA SER A 331 24.19 38.34 -18.58
C SER A 331 23.18 37.34 -18.02
N PHE A 332 22.63 36.45 -18.84
CA PHE A 332 21.73 35.41 -18.37
C PHE A 332 22.48 34.29 -17.64
N GLU A 333 23.70 33.95 -18.06
CA GLU A 333 24.58 33.00 -17.35
C GLU A 333 25.01 33.53 -15.97
N SER A 334 25.35 34.82 -15.85
CA SER A 334 25.70 35.43 -14.56
C SER A 334 24.48 35.50 -13.62
N THR A 335 23.30 35.81 -14.14
CA THR A 335 22.05 35.79 -13.38
C THR A 335 21.71 34.37 -12.93
N LEU A 336 21.86 33.37 -13.81
CA LEU A 336 21.64 31.96 -13.49
C LEU A 336 22.60 31.49 -12.39
N HIS A 337 23.89 31.80 -12.51
CA HIS A 337 24.90 31.46 -11.51
C HIS A 337 24.58 32.12 -10.15
N HIS A 338 24.17 33.38 -10.14
CA HIS A 338 23.74 34.06 -8.91
C HIS A 338 22.51 33.41 -8.28
N SER A 339 21.48 33.10 -9.07
CA SER A 339 20.27 32.42 -8.58
C SER A 339 20.54 31.02 -8.02
N LEU A 340 21.50 30.29 -8.58
CA LEU A 340 21.92 28.98 -8.05
C LEU A 340 22.66 29.11 -6.71
N ILE A 341 23.48 30.15 -6.53
CA ILE A 341 24.15 30.44 -5.24
C ILE A 341 23.14 30.90 -4.17
N THR A 342 22.14 31.69 -4.55
CA THR A 342 21.12 32.18 -3.62
C THR A 342 19.97 31.21 -3.38
N HIS A 343 20.03 30.00 -3.96
CA HIS A 343 18.98 28.97 -3.91
C HIS A 343 17.58 29.44 -4.39
N ASP A 344 17.52 30.41 -5.30
CA ASP A 344 16.28 30.90 -5.89
C ASP A 344 15.86 30.05 -7.11
N THR A 345 15.16 28.94 -6.82
CA THR A 345 14.73 27.96 -7.85
C THR A 345 13.77 28.54 -8.90
N ASP A 346 12.95 29.53 -8.56
CA ASP A 346 11.97 30.13 -9.47
C ASP A 346 12.64 31.05 -10.48
N GLN A 347 13.57 31.89 -10.03
CA GLN A 347 14.36 32.74 -10.92
C GLN A 347 15.29 31.90 -11.80
N ALA A 348 15.98 30.91 -11.23
CA ALA A 348 16.84 30.01 -11.99
C ALA A 348 16.07 29.31 -13.13
N TRP A 349 14.86 28.80 -12.85
CA TRP A 349 14.01 28.17 -13.85
C TRP A 349 13.46 29.15 -14.90
N LYS A 350 13.13 30.38 -14.49
CA LYS A 350 12.68 31.43 -15.41
C LYS A 350 13.77 31.86 -16.39
N VAL A 351 15.01 31.96 -15.93
CA VAL A 351 16.18 32.23 -16.77
C VAL A 351 16.41 31.09 -17.76
N PHE A 352 16.34 29.82 -17.30
CA PHE A 352 16.43 28.68 -18.21
C PHE A 352 15.32 28.64 -19.27
N ARG A 353 14.06 28.92 -18.91
CA ARG A 353 12.97 29.04 -19.89
C ARG A 353 13.23 30.15 -20.91
N SER A 354 13.92 31.21 -20.51
CA SER A 354 14.32 32.30 -21.42
C SER A 354 15.41 31.85 -22.39
N PHE A 355 16.37 31.02 -21.94
CA PHE A 355 17.32 30.30 -22.82
C PHE A 355 16.59 29.38 -23.80
N ALA A 356 15.69 28.53 -23.30
CA ALA A 356 14.91 27.61 -24.12
C ALA A 356 14.04 28.34 -25.17
N ALA A 357 13.40 29.45 -24.80
CA ALA A 357 12.63 30.30 -25.70
C ALA A 357 13.51 30.95 -26.80
N ALA A 358 14.78 31.22 -26.50
CA ALA A 358 15.76 31.71 -27.46
C ALA A 358 16.41 30.59 -28.30
N SER A 359 16.06 29.32 -28.07
CA SER A 359 16.70 28.14 -28.67
C SER A 359 18.22 28.08 -28.44
N SER A 360 18.70 28.62 -27.31
CA SER A 360 20.10 28.52 -26.88
C SER A 360 20.20 27.78 -25.56
N LEU A 361 21.39 27.25 -25.27
CA LEU A 361 21.67 26.52 -24.04
C LEU A 361 22.72 27.27 -23.19
N PRO A 362 22.61 27.24 -21.86
CA PRO A 362 23.65 27.73 -20.95
C PRO A 362 24.96 26.94 -21.10
N ASP A 363 26.04 27.47 -20.55
CA ASP A 363 27.28 26.72 -20.38
C ASP A 363 27.07 25.37 -19.66
N LYS A 364 27.87 24.36 -20.05
CA LYS A 364 27.76 22.97 -19.59
C LYS A 364 27.73 22.88 -18.06
N ARG A 365 28.61 23.59 -17.36
CA ARG A 365 28.67 23.54 -15.89
C ARG A 365 27.41 24.10 -15.25
N LEU A 366 26.97 25.28 -15.70
CA LEU A 366 25.76 25.94 -15.20
C LEU A 366 24.50 25.12 -15.45
N LEU A 367 24.44 24.44 -16.61
CA LEU A 367 23.32 23.58 -16.97
C LEU A 367 23.21 22.37 -16.04
N ASN A 368 24.32 21.66 -15.80
CA ASN A 368 24.35 20.51 -14.90
C ASN A 368 24.11 20.94 -13.44
N SER A 369 24.67 22.08 -13.00
CA SER A 369 24.37 22.67 -11.69
C SER A 369 22.90 23.06 -11.53
N LEU A 370 22.26 23.57 -12.58
CA LEU A 370 20.82 23.88 -12.55
C LEU A 370 19.97 22.61 -12.39
N ILE A 371 20.25 21.59 -13.20
CA ILE A 371 19.46 20.35 -13.18
C ILE A 371 19.66 19.60 -11.86
N THR A 372 20.89 19.55 -11.34
CA THR A 372 21.16 18.99 -10.01
C THR A 372 20.50 19.82 -8.91
N HIS A 373 20.51 21.15 -8.99
CA HIS A 373 19.82 22.02 -8.02
C HIS A 373 18.30 21.81 -8.03
N LEU A 374 17.68 21.69 -9.20
CA LEU A 374 16.25 21.38 -9.34
C LEU A 374 15.89 19.96 -8.85
N SER A 375 16.87 19.06 -8.83
CA SER A 375 16.73 17.68 -8.34
C SER A 375 17.08 17.56 -6.85
N SER A 376 17.87 18.48 -6.30
CA SER A 376 18.39 18.41 -4.94
C SER A 376 17.31 18.58 -3.86
N LEU A 377 17.40 17.74 -2.83
CA LEU A 377 16.59 17.82 -1.62
C LEU A 377 17.22 18.82 -0.65
N HIS A 378 16.72 20.05 -0.65
CA HIS A 378 16.92 20.92 0.51
C HIS A 378 15.88 20.59 1.59
N HIS A 379 16.36 20.42 2.82
CA HIS A 379 15.56 20.13 4.00
C HIS A 379 14.43 21.15 4.19
N ALA A 380 13.28 20.63 4.61
CA ALA A 380 12.03 21.29 4.97
C ALA A 380 10.98 21.45 3.85
N ASP A 381 9.85 20.78 4.13
CA ASP A 381 8.47 21.05 3.74
C ASP A 381 7.90 20.61 2.37
N GLN A 382 6.92 19.71 2.53
CA GLN A 382 5.82 19.31 1.63
C GLN A 382 6.19 18.53 0.35
N ASN A 383 5.73 17.29 0.27
CA ASN A 383 5.80 16.39 -0.91
C ASN A 383 5.32 17.06 -2.23
N THR A 384 4.47 18.09 -2.14
CA THR A 384 3.97 18.90 -3.26
C THR A 384 5.06 19.78 -3.90
N SER A 385 5.97 20.36 -3.10
CA SER A 385 7.08 21.20 -3.59
C SER A 385 8.13 20.39 -4.36
N LEU A 386 8.44 19.17 -3.88
CA LEU A 386 9.39 18.25 -4.54
C LEU A 386 8.88 17.81 -5.91
N ARG A 387 7.59 17.43 -6.03
CA ARG A 387 6.98 17.04 -7.31
C ARG A 387 7.03 18.16 -8.34
N HIS A 388 6.82 19.41 -7.92
CA HIS A 388 6.88 20.56 -8.82
C HIS A 388 8.31 20.82 -9.32
N ARG A 389 9.30 20.74 -8.42
CA ARG A 389 10.73 20.87 -8.78
C ARG A 389 11.20 19.75 -9.71
N LEU A 390 10.79 18.51 -9.45
CA LEU A 390 11.10 17.37 -10.32
C LEU A 390 10.43 17.46 -11.68
N LYS A 391 9.20 17.97 -11.78
CA LYS A 391 8.58 18.27 -13.09
C LYS A 391 9.43 19.26 -13.87
N ARG A 392 9.94 20.32 -13.23
CA ARG A 392 10.86 21.27 -13.87
C ARG A 392 12.14 20.57 -14.30
N ALA A 393 12.79 19.82 -13.41
CA ALA A 393 14.01 19.05 -13.71
C ALA A 393 13.81 18.12 -14.91
N PHE A 394 12.73 17.34 -14.94
CA PHE A 394 12.38 16.45 -16.05
C PHE A 394 12.25 17.21 -17.38
N VAL A 395 11.52 18.33 -17.39
CA VAL A 395 11.36 19.16 -18.60
C VAL A 395 12.70 19.77 -19.04
N SER A 396 13.54 20.22 -18.10
CA SER A 396 14.89 20.70 -18.41
C SER A 396 15.72 19.62 -19.09
N THR A 397 15.79 18.45 -18.46
CA THR A 397 16.68 17.36 -18.88
C THR A 397 16.23 16.82 -20.23
N THR A 398 14.93 16.57 -20.43
CA THR A 398 14.40 16.12 -21.72
C THR A 398 14.62 17.14 -22.83
N TYR A 399 14.41 18.44 -22.57
CA TYR A 399 14.69 19.49 -23.55
C TYR A 399 16.17 19.54 -23.96
N VAL A 400 17.09 19.36 -23.02
CA VAL A 400 18.52 19.34 -23.32
C VAL A 400 18.89 18.10 -24.13
N ILE A 401 18.37 16.92 -23.77
CA ILE A 401 18.58 15.68 -24.54
C ILE A 401 18.08 15.84 -25.98
N GLU A 402 16.95 16.51 -26.22
CA GLU A 402 16.42 16.74 -27.57
C GLU A 402 17.25 17.74 -28.41
N LYS A 403 18.03 18.62 -27.76
CA LYS A 403 18.77 19.70 -28.43
C LYS A 403 20.25 19.37 -28.60
N ASP A 404 20.91 19.03 -27.51
CA ASP A 404 22.34 18.70 -27.48
C ASP A 404 22.64 17.81 -26.25
N PRO A 405 22.59 16.48 -26.41
CA PRO A 405 22.82 15.55 -25.30
C PRO A 405 24.22 15.62 -24.68
N ILE A 406 25.24 16.07 -25.43
CA ILE A 406 26.66 16.05 -25.00
C ILE A 406 26.92 17.04 -23.85
N LEU A 407 26.03 18.02 -23.69
CA LEU A 407 26.09 19.01 -22.61
C LEU A 407 25.67 18.43 -21.26
N LEU A 408 25.00 17.28 -21.20
CA LEU A 408 24.66 16.63 -19.93
C LEU A 408 25.78 15.73 -19.46
N GLU A 409 26.03 15.75 -18.16
CA GLU A 409 26.92 14.80 -17.49
C GLU A 409 26.12 13.59 -17.03
N PHE A 410 26.73 12.41 -17.06
CA PHE A 410 26.06 11.17 -16.64
C PHE A 410 25.63 11.22 -15.17
N GLU A 411 26.42 11.86 -14.31
CA GLU A 411 26.08 12.06 -12.89
C GLU A 411 24.84 12.94 -12.71
N THR A 412 24.60 13.89 -13.62
CA THR A 412 23.40 14.72 -13.59
C THR A 412 22.15 13.91 -13.95
N ILE A 413 22.25 12.93 -14.85
CA ILE A 413 21.15 12.00 -15.13
C ILE A 413 20.87 11.10 -13.93
N ARG A 414 21.93 10.56 -13.31
CA ARG A 414 21.83 9.73 -12.10
C ARG A 414 21.11 10.46 -10.97
N THR A 415 21.54 11.68 -10.64
CA THR A 415 20.92 12.48 -9.57
C THR A 415 19.44 12.80 -9.83
N VAL A 416 19.05 13.07 -11.10
CA VAL A 416 17.64 13.23 -11.48
C VAL A 416 16.84 11.95 -11.24
N LEU A 417 17.38 10.79 -11.65
CA LEU A 417 16.72 9.50 -11.47
C LEU A 417 16.62 9.08 -9.99
N GLU A 418 17.67 9.31 -9.19
CA GLU A 418 17.64 9.11 -7.73
C GLU A 418 16.55 9.95 -7.08
N SER A 419 16.39 11.20 -7.51
CA SER A 419 15.36 12.09 -7.00
C SER A 419 13.95 11.66 -7.45
N MET A 420 13.81 11.09 -8.65
CA MET A 420 12.57 10.46 -9.12
C MET A 420 12.22 9.19 -8.35
N LYS A 421 13.22 8.40 -7.92
CA LYS A 421 13.04 7.25 -7.02
C LYS A 421 12.42 7.67 -5.70
N LEU A 422 12.99 8.67 -5.04
CA LEU A 422 12.45 9.20 -3.78
C LEU A 422 11.02 9.74 -3.94
N ALA A 423 10.68 10.30 -5.11
CA ALA A 423 9.34 10.80 -5.41
C ALA A 423 8.36 9.73 -5.92
N LYS A 424 8.79 8.48 -6.07
CA LYS A 424 8.01 7.36 -6.64
C LYS A 424 7.42 7.65 -8.02
N ALA A 425 8.19 8.31 -8.88
CA ALA A 425 7.72 8.76 -10.20
C ALA A 425 8.17 7.81 -11.34
N SER A 426 7.50 6.66 -11.50
CA SER A 426 7.86 5.66 -12.53
C SER A 426 7.69 6.14 -13.97
N GLY A 427 6.56 6.78 -14.30
CA GLY A 427 6.29 7.26 -15.65
C GLY A 427 7.35 8.25 -16.18
N PRO A 428 7.66 9.34 -15.46
CA PRO A 428 8.71 10.28 -15.86
C PRO A 428 10.10 9.65 -15.97
N ALA A 429 10.45 8.72 -15.08
CA ALA A 429 11.75 8.05 -15.12
C ALA A 429 11.89 7.19 -16.39
N LEU A 430 10.87 6.41 -16.73
CA LEU A 430 10.84 5.62 -17.97
C LEU A 430 10.86 6.51 -19.21
N ALA A 431 10.07 7.58 -19.24
CA ALA A 431 10.03 8.54 -20.34
C ALA A 431 11.39 9.25 -20.56
N LEU A 432 12.13 9.51 -19.49
CA LEU A 432 13.47 10.09 -19.57
C LEU A 432 14.43 9.13 -20.28
N VAL A 433 14.43 7.84 -19.90
CA VAL A 433 15.27 6.83 -20.55
C VAL A 433 14.87 6.60 -22.00
N GLU A 434 13.57 6.56 -22.31
CA GLU A 434 13.10 6.50 -23.70
C GLU A 434 13.56 7.73 -24.52
N CYS A 435 13.58 8.92 -23.92
CA CYS A 435 14.10 10.13 -24.55
C CYS A 435 15.60 10.04 -24.82
N MET A 436 16.37 9.45 -23.90
CA MET A 436 17.81 9.20 -24.08
C MET A 436 18.05 8.29 -25.29
N PHE A 437 17.32 7.18 -25.40
CA PHE A 437 17.44 6.25 -26.52
C PHE A 437 17.04 6.88 -27.86
N LYS A 438 15.91 7.60 -27.90
CA LYS A 438 15.42 8.27 -29.12
C LYS A 438 16.42 9.27 -29.69
N ASN A 439 17.19 9.95 -28.84
CA ASN A 439 18.18 10.94 -29.24
C ASN A 439 19.61 10.37 -29.30
N ARG A 440 19.78 9.03 -29.29
CA ARG A 440 21.08 8.33 -29.33
C ARG A 440 22.07 8.78 -28.24
N TYR A 441 21.54 9.13 -27.07
CA TYR A 441 22.34 9.47 -25.89
C TYR A 441 22.47 8.25 -24.98
N PHE A 442 23.57 7.51 -25.16
CA PHE A 442 23.81 6.24 -24.48
C PHE A 442 24.61 6.46 -23.20
N VAL A 443 23.93 6.41 -22.05
CA VAL A 443 24.54 6.49 -20.72
C VAL A 443 24.79 5.07 -20.20
N PRO A 444 25.97 4.78 -19.61
CA PRO A 444 26.28 3.49 -19.01
C PRO A 444 25.14 2.90 -18.17
N PHE A 445 24.83 1.63 -18.42
CA PHE A 445 23.66 0.95 -17.85
C PHE A 445 23.70 0.89 -16.32
N ASP A 446 24.90 0.71 -15.74
CA ASP A 446 25.14 0.69 -14.30
C ASP A 446 24.65 1.95 -13.57
N LEU A 447 24.69 3.11 -14.23
CA LEU A 447 24.32 4.40 -13.64
C LEU A 447 22.80 4.62 -13.50
N TRP A 448 21.99 3.91 -14.29
CA TRP A 448 20.53 4.14 -14.32
C TRP A 448 19.68 2.87 -14.23
N GLY A 449 20.19 1.71 -14.66
CA GLY A 449 19.45 0.46 -14.77
C GLY A 449 18.87 0.01 -13.43
N HIS A 450 19.70 -0.05 -12.39
CA HIS A 450 19.28 -0.42 -11.03
C HIS A 450 18.22 0.55 -10.46
N LEU A 451 18.36 1.86 -10.72
CA LEU A 451 17.40 2.88 -10.28
C LEU A 451 16.02 2.67 -10.92
N ILE A 452 15.97 2.41 -12.22
CA ILE A 452 14.70 2.15 -12.92
C ILE A 452 14.05 0.86 -12.42
N ILE A 453 14.82 -0.20 -12.20
CA ILE A 453 14.32 -1.47 -11.65
C ILE A 453 13.67 -1.23 -10.28
N ASP A 454 14.35 -0.53 -9.37
CA ASP A 454 13.81 -0.21 -8.04
C ASP A 454 12.55 0.66 -8.13
N ILE A 455 12.56 1.70 -8.97
CA ILE A 455 11.39 2.57 -9.20
C ILE A 455 10.19 1.76 -9.69
N CYS A 456 10.41 0.82 -10.60
CA CYS A 456 9.35 -0.01 -11.15
C CYS A 456 8.86 -1.05 -10.13
N ARG A 457 9.76 -1.62 -9.32
CA ARG A 457 9.43 -2.57 -8.26
C ARG A 457 8.58 -1.93 -7.17
N GLU A 458 8.95 -0.73 -6.70
CA GLU A 458 8.19 0.01 -5.68
C GLU A 458 6.80 0.45 -6.13
N ASN A 459 6.61 0.69 -7.44
CA ASN A 459 5.34 1.13 -8.02
C ASN A 459 4.50 -0.02 -8.61
N GLY A 460 4.97 -1.27 -8.53
CA GLY A 460 4.27 -2.43 -9.09
C GLY A 460 4.20 -2.44 -10.63
N SER A 461 5.07 -1.70 -11.32
CA SER A 461 5.07 -1.52 -12.78
C SER A 461 6.30 -2.15 -13.46
N LEU A 462 6.75 -3.30 -12.97
CA LEU A 462 7.96 -3.98 -13.49
C LEU A 462 7.80 -4.41 -14.96
N ALA A 463 6.58 -4.70 -15.41
CA ALA A 463 6.27 -4.94 -16.81
C ALA A 463 6.69 -3.79 -17.75
N ALA A 464 6.66 -2.53 -17.28
CA ALA A 464 7.08 -1.39 -18.09
C ALA A 464 8.60 -1.35 -18.32
N PHE A 465 9.38 -1.93 -17.41
CA PHE A 465 10.83 -2.05 -17.56
C PHE A 465 11.22 -2.98 -18.71
N LEU A 466 10.43 -4.01 -19.03
CA LEU A 466 10.72 -4.96 -20.10
C LEU A 466 10.96 -4.27 -21.45
N LYS A 467 10.17 -3.24 -21.76
CA LYS A 467 10.33 -2.45 -22.99
C LYS A 467 11.68 -1.74 -23.04
N VAL A 468 12.09 -1.14 -21.92
CA VAL A 468 13.39 -0.45 -21.79
C VAL A 468 14.54 -1.45 -21.83
N PHE A 469 14.39 -2.60 -21.18
CA PHE A 469 15.36 -3.70 -21.20
C PHE A 469 15.62 -4.20 -22.62
N ARG A 470 14.57 -4.50 -23.40
CA ARG A 470 14.68 -4.93 -24.80
C ARG A 470 15.41 -3.91 -25.66
N GLU A 471 15.04 -2.65 -25.52
CA GLU A 471 15.68 -1.57 -26.27
C GLU A 471 17.15 -1.44 -25.89
N SER A 472 17.50 -1.58 -24.61
CA SER A 472 18.89 -1.59 -24.14
C SER A 472 19.69 -2.76 -24.69
N CYS A 473 19.11 -3.98 -24.72
CA CYS A 473 19.74 -5.16 -25.31
C CYS A 473 20.01 -4.94 -26.80
N ARG A 474 19.01 -4.44 -27.54
CA ARG A 474 19.15 -4.12 -28.96
C ARG A 474 20.26 -3.09 -29.21
N ILE A 475 20.27 -1.99 -28.46
CA ILE A 475 21.30 -0.96 -28.57
C ILE A 475 22.70 -1.54 -28.28
N ALA A 476 22.84 -2.34 -27.22
CA ALA A 476 24.13 -2.93 -26.86
C ALA A 476 24.69 -3.82 -27.97
N VAL A 477 23.83 -4.59 -28.66
CA VAL A 477 24.21 -5.49 -29.75
C VAL A 477 24.43 -4.73 -31.07
N ASP A 478 23.45 -3.93 -31.51
CA ASP A 478 23.47 -3.23 -32.80
C ASP A 478 24.58 -2.18 -32.88
N GLU A 479 24.76 -1.41 -31.79
CA GLU A 479 25.77 -0.35 -31.70
C GLU A 479 27.10 -0.85 -31.12
N LYS A 480 27.19 -2.13 -30.71
CA LYS A 480 28.37 -2.76 -30.09
C LYS A 480 28.89 -2.00 -28.87
N LEU A 481 27.98 -1.56 -28.00
CA LEU A 481 28.29 -0.79 -26.80
C LEU A 481 28.27 -1.69 -25.57
N ASP A 482 29.45 -2.16 -25.13
CA ASP A 482 29.55 -3.05 -23.97
C ASP A 482 29.02 -2.43 -22.66
N PHE A 483 29.18 -1.12 -22.47
CA PHE A 483 28.68 -0.42 -21.28
C PHE A 483 27.14 -0.30 -21.21
N MET A 484 26.44 -0.59 -22.31
CA MET A 484 24.97 -0.59 -22.36
C MET A 484 24.37 -1.97 -22.05
N LYS A 485 25.21 -3.01 -21.91
CA LYS A 485 24.76 -4.37 -21.65
C LYS A 485 24.07 -4.44 -20.28
N PRO A 486 22.79 -4.87 -20.24
CA PRO A 486 22.14 -5.17 -18.97
C PRO A 486 22.89 -6.28 -18.23
N ASP A 487 22.93 -6.16 -16.90
CA ASP A 487 23.54 -7.16 -16.04
C ASP A 487 22.57 -8.31 -15.68
N LEU A 488 23.04 -9.25 -14.87
CA LEU A 488 22.24 -10.37 -14.38
C LEU A 488 21.02 -9.88 -13.57
N VAL A 489 21.19 -8.82 -12.78
CA VAL A 489 20.10 -8.27 -11.95
C VAL A 489 18.98 -7.70 -12.83
N ALA A 490 19.32 -6.97 -13.88
CA ALA A 490 18.37 -6.46 -14.86
C ALA A 490 17.68 -7.58 -15.63
N SER A 491 18.41 -8.61 -16.03
CA SER A 491 17.86 -9.77 -16.72
C SER A 491 16.87 -10.53 -15.83
N ASN A 492 17.22 -10.74 -14.55
CA ASN A 492 16.32 -11.33 -13.55
C ASN A 492 15.09 -10.47 -13.27
N ALA A 493 15.22 -9.14 -13.24
CA ALA A 493 14.07 -8.24 -13.10
C ALA A 493 13.14 -8.29 -14.33
N ALA A 494 13.69 -8.42 -15.53
CA ALA A 494 12.91 -8.61 -16.75
C ALA A 494 12.21 -9.99 -16.76
N LEU A 495 12.90 -11.06 -16.35
CA LEU A 495 12.30 -12.40 -16.18
C LEU A 495 11.20 -12.38 -15.12
N GLU A 496 11.41 -11.73 -13.98
CA GLU A 496 10.40 -11.57 -12.93
C GLU A 496 9.14 -10.88 -13.48
N ALA A 497 9.30 -9.80 -14.26
CA ALA A 497 8.20 -9.10 -14.91
C ALA A 497 7.43 -10.01 -15.88
N CYS A 498 8.15 -10.76 -16.72
CA CYS A 498 7.56 -11.68 -17.69
C CYS A 498 6.82 -12.83 -17.01
N CYS A 499 7.40 -13.39 -15.95
CA CYS A 499 6.90 -14.60 -15.31
C CYS A 499 5.76 -14.33 -14.31
N ARG A 500 5.85 -13.25 -13.52
CA ARG A 500 4.89 -12.95 -12.44
C ARG A 500 3.84 -11.91 -12.79
N GLN A 501 4.12 -10.94 -13.66
CA GLN A 501 3.17 -9.86 -14.00
C GLN A 501 2.50 -10.07 -15.36
N LEU A 502 3.29 -10.38 -16.40
CA LEU A 502 2.78 -10.57 -17.76
C LEU A 502 2.31 -12.00 -18.03
N GLU A 503 2.90 -12.98 -17.35
CA GLU A 503 2.67 -14.41 -17.53
C GLU A 503 2.81 -14.87 -19.00
N SER A 504 3.77 -14.30 -19.70
CA SER A 504 4.00 -14.50 -21.13
C SER A 504 5.23 -15.38 -21.37
N LEU A 505 5.01 -16.54 -21.99
CA LEU A 505 6.07 -17.48 -22.33
C LEU A 505 7.01 -16.91 -23.39
N ALA A 506 6.46 -16.28 -24.42
CA ALA A 506 7.24 -15.71 -25.52
C ALA A 506 8.17 -14.60 -25.03
N ASP A 507 7.69 -13.74 -24.12
CA ASP A 507 8.52 -12.66 -23.57
C ASP A 507 9.62 -13.20 -22.64
N ALA A 508 9.34 -14.26 -21.87
CA ALA A 508 10.35 -14.89 -21.02
C ALA A 508 11.43 -15.61 -21.84
N GLU A 509 11.05 -16.33 -22.90
CA GLU A 509 11.98 -17.00 -23.82
C GLU A 509 12.88 -15.97 -24.55
N ASP A 510 12.32 -14.84 -24.98
CA ASP A 510 13.04 -13.71 -25.58
C ASP A 510 14.09 -13.10 -24.62
N VAL A 511 13.78 -13.00 -23.33
CA VAL A 511 14.76 -12.54 -22.32
C VAL A 511 15.89 -13.56 -22.14
N ILE A 512 15.62 -14.86 -22.14
CA ILE A 512 16.66 -15.90 -22.06
C ILE A 512 17.55 -15.90 -23.31
N GLU A 513 16.96 -15.74 -24.49
CA GLU A 513 17.73 -15.59 -25.73
C GLU A 513 18.60 -14.34 -25.68
N SER A 514 18.06 -13.22 -25.20
CA SER A 514 18.81 -11.98 -24.98
C SER A 514 19.98 -12.18 -24.01
N MET A 515 19.78 -12.90 -22.89
CA MET A 515 20.86 -13.24 -21.95
C MET A 515 21.97 -14.04 -22.63
N ALA A 516 21.62 -15.03 -23.46
CA ALA A 516 22.58 -15.84 -24.21
C ALA A 516 23.39 -15.00 -25.21
N VAL A 517 22.71 -14.12 -25.97
CA VAL A 517 23.35 -13.21 -26.95
C VAL A 517 24.30 -12.22 -26.26
N LEU A 518 23.93 -11.71 -25.10
CA LEU A 518 24.73 -10.78 -24.33
C LEU A 518 25.86 -11.46 -23.53
N GLY A 519 25.85 -12.79 -23.43
CA GLY A 519 26.80 -13.57 -22.65
C GLY A 519 26.57 -13.52 -21.14
N VAL A 520 25.35 -13.16 -20.71
CA VAL A 520 24.94 -13.14 -19.30
C VAL A 520 24.52 -14.54 -18.90
N LYS A 521 25.21 -15.14 -17.92
CA LYS A 521 24.90 -16.49 -17.44
C LYS A 521 23.70 -16.47 -16.49
N PRO A 522 22.67 -17.30 -16.71
CA PRO A 522 21.57 -17.46 -15.76
C PRO A 522 22.04 -17.97 -14.40
N ASP A 523 21.32 -17.59 -13.34
CA ASP A 523 21.52 -18.01 -11.95
C ASP A 523 20.30 -18.76 -11.41
N GLU A 524 20.38 -19.23 -10.16
CA GLU A 524 19.28 -19.96 -9.50
C GLU A 524 17.95 -19.18 -9.51
N SER A 525 18.00 -17.86 -9.42
CA SER A 525 16.81 -17.00 -9.50
C SER A 525 16.20 -16.98 -10.90
N SER A 526 17.04 -16.93 -11.95
CA SER A 526 16.61 -17.03 -13.35
C SER A 526 15.80 -18.31 -13.59
N PHE A 527 16.34 -19.45 -13.12
CA PHE A 527 15.68 -20.75 -13.19
C PHE A 527 14.39 -20.77 -12.36
N GLY A 528 14.39 -20.16 -11.17
CA GLY A 528 13.18 -20.02 -10.34
C GLY A 528 12.04 -19.27 -11.04
N PHE A 529 12.32 -18.15 -11.71
CA PHE A 529 11.28 -17.39 -12.42
C PHE A 529 10.65 -18.17 -13.57
N LEU A 530 11.48 -18.85 -14.38
CA LEU A 530 10.99 -19.73 -15.45
C LEU A 530 10.18 -20.89 -14.89
N ALA A 531 10.65 -21.53 -13.83
CA ALA A 531 9.98 -22.64 -13.18
C ALA A 531 8.60 -22.23 -12.63
N TYR A 532 8.50 -21.04 -12.04
CA TYR A 532 7.22 -20.44 -11.64
C TYR A 532 6.25 -20.30 -12.82
N LEU A 533 6.73 -19.74 -13.95
CA LEU A 533 5.89 -19.53 -15.13
C LEU A 533 5.44 -20.86 -15.75
N TYR A 534 6.34 -21.83 -15.90
CA TYR A 534 6.02 -23.15 -16.44
C TYR A 534 5.04 -23.90 -15.55
N ALA A 535 5.22 -23.86 -14.23
CA ALA A 535 4.28 -24.43 -13.26
C ALA A 535 2.91 -23.76 -13.37
N ARG A 536 2.88 -22.43 -13.46
CA ARG A 536 1.63 -21.67 -13.61
C ARG A 536 0.87 -21.98 -14.89
N LYS A 537 1.57 -22.33 -15.97
CA LYS A 537 0.98 -22.77 -17.25
C LYS A 537 0.73 -24.28 -17.33
N GLY A 538 1.13 -25.07 -16.32
CA GLY A 538 0.97 -26.53 -16.31
C GLY A 538 1.93 -27.30 -17.23
N LEU A 539 3.06 -26.71 -17.62
CA LEU A 539 4.02 -27.31 -18.54
C LEU A 539 5.04 -28.21 -17.81
N ARG A 540 4.59 -29.39 -17.38
CA ARG A 540 5.40 -30.34 -16.58
C ARG A 540 6.70 -30.78 -17.27
N GLU A 541 6.64 -31.08 -18.57
CA GLU A 541 7.82 -31.53 -19.34
C GLU A 541 8.93 -30.47 -19.36
N LYS A 542 8.56 -29.20 -19.60
CA LYS A 542 9.52 -28.07 -19.56
C LYS A 542 10.16 -27.89 -18.18
N ILE A 543 9.45 -28.18 -17.09
CA ILE A 543 10.01 -28.10 -15.73
C ILE A 543 11.08 -29.18 -15.53
N SER A 544 10.83 -30.41 -16.00
CA SER A 544 11.83 -31.49 -15.94
C SER A 544 13.05 -31.21 -16.83
N GLU A 545 12.86 -30.65 -18.02
CA GLU A 545 13.96 -30.18 -18.88
C GLU A 545 14.77 -29.07 -18.21
N LEU A 546 14.09 -28.13 -17.55
CA LEU A 546 14.71 -27.03 -16.82
C LEU A 546 15.51 -27.54 -15.62
N GLU A 547 14.99 -28.53 -14.88
CA GLU A 547 15.69 -29.21 -13.79
C GLU A 547 16.96 -29.94 -14.27
N ASN A 548 16.87 -30.72 -15.36
CA ASN A 548 18.04 -31.36 -15.97
C ASN A 548 19.09 -30.35 -16.46
N SER A 549 18.62 -29.18 -16.94
CA SER A 549 19.51 -28.12 -17.39
C SER A 549 20.29 -27.51 -16.21
N MET A 550 19.70 -27.40 -15.01
CA MET A 550 20.38 -26.90 -13.82
C MET A 550 21.63 -27.72 -13.45
N ASP A 551 21.58 -29.04 -13.67
CA ASP A 551 22.74 -29.93 -13.44
C ASP A 551 23.91 -29.57 -14.36
N GLY A 552 23.62 -29.16 -15.61
CA GLY A 552 24.62 -28.68 -16.57
C GLY A 552 25.30 -27.37 -16.18
N PHE A 553 24.66 -26.55 -15.33
CA PHE A 553 25.21 -25.31 -14.78
C PHE A 553 25.90 -25.49 -13.41
N GLY A 554 25.77 -26.68 -12.79
CA GLY A 554 26.45 -27.02 -11.54
C GLY A 554 25.81 -26.43 -10.28
N PHE A 555 24.51 -26.15 -10.29
CA PHE A 555 23.81 -25.66 -9.10
C PHE A 555 23.57 -26.80 -8.09
N ALA A 556 24.13 -26.66 -6.89
CA ALA A 556 24.01 -27.66 -5.84
C ALA A 556 22.65 -27.59 -5.11
N SER A 557 22.08 -26.38 -4.96
CA SER A 557 20.81 -26.18 -4.27
C SER A 557 19.62 -26.09 -5.23
N ARG A 558 18.56 -26.85 -4.94
CA ARG A 558 17.29 -26.81 -5.70
C ARG A 558 16.16 -26.13 -4.92
N ARG A 559 16.46 -25.51 -3.78
CA ARG A 559 15.45 -24.94 -2.87
C ARG A 559 14.65 -23.81 -3.51
N ILE A 560 15.33 -22.84 -4.15
CA ILE A 560 14.69 -21.70 -4.82
C ILE A 560 13.84 -22.18 -6.01
N PHE A 561 14.35 -23.17 -6.74
CA PHE A 561 13.67 -23.78 -7.87
C PHE A 561 12.35 -24.43 -7.44
N TYR A 562 12.38 -25.40 -6.52
CA TYR A 562 11.17 -26.07 -6.06
C TYR A 562 10.20 -25.11 -5.35
N SER A 563 10.70 -24.14 -4.57
CA SER A 563 9.85 -23.09 -3.97
C SER A 563 9.08 -22.31 -5.04
N SER A 564 9.74 -21.97 -6.15
CA SER A 564 9.13 -21.24 -7.26
C SER A 564 8.13 -22.10 -8.05
N VAL A 565 8.43 -23.38 -8.26
CA VAL A 565 7.50 -24.35 -8.85
C VAL A 565 6.24 -24.50 -8.00
N ILE A 566 6.39 -24.68 -6.69
CA ILE A 566 5.27 -24.78 -5.74
C ILE A 566 4.42 -23.51 -5.81
N SER A 567 5.04 -22.33 -5.75
CA SER A 567 4.35 -21.03 -5.87
C SER A 567 3.55 -20.92 -7.18
N GLY A 568 4.14 -21.34 -8.31
CA GLY A 568 3.48 -21.33 -9.61
C GLY A 568 2.26 -22.26 -9.67
N TYR A 569 2.38 -23.49 -9.18
CA TYR A 569 1.27 -24.44 -9.16
C TYR A 569 0.16 -24.03 -8.20
N VAL A 570 0.50 -23.52 -7.01
CA VAL A 570 -0.48 -22.97 -6.06
C VAL A 570 -1.33 -21.89 -6.71
N LYS A 571 -0.70 -20.97 -7.47
CA LYS A 571 -1.42 -19.92 -8.19
C LYS A 571 -2.26 -20.41 -9.36
N SER A 572 -1.86 -21.51 -10.00
CA SER A 572 -2.67 -22.17 -11.04
C SER A 572 -3.84 -22.98 -10.48
N GLY A 573 -3.81 -23.31 -9.18
CA GLY A 573 -4.79 -24.17 -8.52
C GLY A 573 -4.54 -25.67 -8.66
N ASP A 574 -3.44 -26.11 -9.29
CA ASP A 574 -3.06 -27.52 -9.41
C ASP A 574 -2.33 -28.00 -8.14
N LEU A 575 -3.11 -28.43 -7.15
CA LEU A 575 -2.62 -28.89 -5.84
C LEU A 575 -2.03 -30.30 -5.87
N ASP A 576 -2.42 -31.11 -6.85
CA ASP A 576 -1.88 -32.46 -7.03
C ASP A 576 -0.41 -32.36 -7.47
N SER A 577 -0.12 -31.48 -8.44
CA SER A 577 1.26 -31.11 -8.81
C SER A 577 2.10 -30.66 -7.62
N VAL A 578 1.54 -29.81 -6.74
CA VAL A 578 2.27 -29.31 -5.56
C VAL A 578 2.69 -30.47 -4.66
N SER A 579 1.78 -31.42 -4.44
CA SER A 579 2.03 -32.60 -3.63
C SER A 579 3.12 -33.47 -4.25
N ASP A 580 3.06 -33.70 -5.57
CA ASP A 580 4.07 -34.47 -6.30
C ASP A 580 5.47 -33.83 -6.18
N VAL A 581 5.57 -32.52 -6.32
CA VAL A 581 6.84 -31.78 -6.26
C VAL A 581 7.48 -31.88 -4.88
N ILE A 582 6.70 -31.76 -3.80
CA ILE A 582 7.19 -31.91 -2.42
C ILE A 582 7.64 -33.34 -2.14
N LEU A 583 6.87 -34.33 -2.60
CA LEU A 583 7.27 -35.73 -2.42
C LEU A 583 8.50 -36.07 -3.27
N HIS A 584 8.65 -35.45 -4.45
CA HIS A 584 9.84 -35.59 -5.30
C HIS A 584 11.08 -34.97 -4.65
N SER A 585 10.97 -33.75 -4.09
CA SER A 585 12.09 -33.08 -3.43
C SER A 585 12.61 -33.87 -2.22
N LEU A 586 11.72 -34.55 -1.48
CA LEU A 586 12.11 -35.41 -0.36
C LEU A 586 12.86 -36.67 -0.80
N LYS A 587 12.53 -37.24 -1.97
CA LYS A 587 13.21 -38.43 -2.51
C LYS A 587 14.63 -38.14 -3.01
N GLY A 588 14.94 -36.88 -3.34
CA GLY A 588 16.24 -36.44 -3.85
C GLY A 588 17.39 -36.44 -2.84
N GLY A 589 17.11 -36.61 -1.53
CA GLY A 589 18.11 -36.94 -0.51
C GLY A 589 19.19 -35.89 -0.19
N GLY A 590 19.04 -34.62 -0.58
CA GLY A 590 19.98 -33.54 -0.24
C GLY A 590 19.68 -32.82 1.09
N GLU A 591 20.66 -32.08 1.63
CA GLU A 591 20.53 -31.20 2.82
C GLU A 591 19.45 -30.09 2.67
N ASP A 592 18.92 -29.90 1.45
CA ASP A 592 17.91 -28.89 1.09
C ASP A 592 16.45 -29.38 1.12
N SER A 593 16.16 -30.48 1.81
CA SER A 593 14.80 -31.05 1.89
C SER A 593 13.78 -30.15 2.63
N SER A 594 14.24 -29.06 3.25
CA SER A 594 13.39 -28.11 3.99
C SER A 594 13.13 -26.82 3.20
N PHE A 595 11.84 -26.51 3.01
CA PHE A 595 11.43 -25.25 2.39
C PHE A 595 11.46 -24.08 3.37
N GLY A 596 11.51 -22.86 2.82
CA GLY A 596 11.32 -21.65 3.62
C GLY A 596 9.91 -21.59 4.21
N GLU A 597 9.77 -20.86 5.32
CA GLU A 597 8.47 -20.62 5.94
C GLU A 597 7.48 -19.96 4.97
N GLU A 598 7.97 -19.06 4.12
CA GLU A 598 7.16 -18.36 3.11
C GLU A 598 6.53 -19.33 2.11
N THR A 599 7.28 -20.34 1.66
CA THR A 599 6.81 -21.39 0.74
C THR A 599 5.68 -22.19 1.37
N TYR A 600 5.82 -22.61 2.63
CA TYR A 600 4.76 -23.31 3.35
C TYR A 600 3.53 -22.44 3.58
N CYS A 601 3.70 -21.15 3.87
CA CYS A 601 2.58 -20.21 4.00
C CYS A 601 1.81 -20.04 2.69
N GLU A 602 2.51 -19.92 1.55
CA GLU A 602 1.85 -19.83 0.25
C GLU A 602 1.10 -21.12 -0.10
N LEU A 603 1.73 -22.27 0.12
CA LEU A 603 1.10 -23.58 -0.05
C LEU A 603 -0.17 -23.69 0.77
N VAL A 604 -0.10 -23.42 2.07
CA VAL A 604 -1.26 -23.54 2.96
C VAL A 604 -2.39 -22.61 2.54
N LYS A 605 -2.10 -21.37 2.13
CA LYS A 605 -3.13 -20.47 1.58
C LYS A 605 -3.84 -21.10 0.38
N GLY A 606 -3.09 -21.67 -0.57
CA GLY A 606 -3.66 -22.35 -1.74
C GLY A 606 -4.55 -23.55 -1.40
N PHE A 607 -4.10 -24.42 -0.50
CA PHE A 607 -4.88 -25.58 -0.05
C PHE A 607 -6.13 -25.20 0.76
N ILE A 608 -6.10 -24.05 1.44
CA ILE A 608 -7.24 -23.57 2.22
C ILE A 608 -8.27 -22.84 1.35
N GLU A 609 -7.83 -22.00 0.41
CA GLU A 609 -8.70 -21.31 -0.56
C GLU A 609 -9.51 -22.32 -1.39
N SER A 610 -8.89 -23.46 -1.73
CA SER A 610 -9.51 -24.60 -2.40
C SER A 610 -10.31 -25.54 -1.46
N LYS A 611 -10.44 -25.21 -0.16
CA LYS A 611 -11.10 -26.02 0.88
C LYS A 611 -10.60 -27.47 0.97
N SER A 612 -9.35 -27.72 0.60
CA SER A 612 -8.77 -29.06 0.46
C SER A 612 -7.87 -29.45 1.64
N VAL A 613 -8.39 -29.29 2.87
CA VAL A 613 -7.69 -29.71 4.11
C VAL A 613 -7.34 -31.21 4.07
N LYS A 614 -8.18 -32.02 3.41
CA LYS A 614 -7.96 -33.46 3.23
C LYS A 614 -6.68 -33.77 2.45
N CYS A 615 -6.43 -33.02 1.36
CA CYS A 615 -5.24 -33.21 0.54
C CYS A 615 -3.98 -32.76 1.29
N LEU A 616 -4.09 -31.70 2.09
CA LEU A 616 -3.00 -31.25 2.95
C LEU A 616 -2.63 -32.29 4.01
N ALA A 617 -3.64 -32.90 4.66
CA ALA A 617 -3.43 -34.00 5.60
C ALA A 617 -2.77 -35.22 4.92
N LYS A 618 -3.24 -35.59 3.72
CA LYS A 618 -2.65 -36.67 2.92
C LYS A 618 -1.19 -36.39 2.56
N LEU A 619 -0.86 -35.15 2.19
CA LEU A 619 0.51 -34.74 1.87
C LEU A 619 1.44 -34.92 3.08
N ILE A 620 1.00 -34.51 4.28
CA ILE A 620 1.80 -34.70 5.50
C ILE A 620 2.04 -36.19 5.78
N ILE A 621 1.02 -37.02 5.61
CA ILE A 621 1.13 -38.49 5.83
C ILE A 621 2.13 -39.11 4.85
N GLU A 622 2.06 -38.76 3.57
CA GLU A 622 3.01 -39.29 2.57
C GLU A 622 4.43 -38.73 2.75
N ALA A 623 4.57 -37.45 3.13
CA ALA A 623 5.86 -36.86 3.44
C ALA A 623 6.52 -37.54 4.65
N GLN A 624 5.77 -37.80 5.72
CA GLN A 624 6.27 -38.52 6.90
C GLN A 624 6.79 -39.92 6.61
N LYS A 625 6.26 -40.61 5.59
CA LYS A 625 6.78 -41.93 5.16
C LYS A 625 8.12 -41.85 4.45
N LEU A 626 8.43 -40.70 3.83
CA LEU A 626 9.64 -40.48 3.05
C LEU A 626 10.74 -39.78 3.86
N GLU A 627 10.38 -39.05 4.92
CA GLU A 627 11.32 -38.43 5.86
C GLU A 627 12.11 -39.50 6.62
N SER A 628 13.44 -39.33 6.73
CA SER A 628 14.27 -40.20 7.56
C SER A 628 14.03 -39.91 9.05
N LEU A 629 14.29 -40.91 9.92
CA LEU A 629 14.21 -40.77 11.38
C LEU A 629 15.16 -39.70 11.97
N SER A 630 16.08 -39.15 11.16
CA SER A 630 17.10 -38.17 11.57
C SER A 630 16.81 -36.74 11.10
N VAL A 631 15.63 -36.45 10.56
CA VAL A 631 15.26 -35.09 10.14
C VAL A 631 15.05 -34.20 11.37
N ASP A 632 15.72 -33.04 11.41
CA ASP A 632 15.48 -32.03 12.43
C ASP A 632 13.99 -31.65 12.47
N LEU A 633 13.42 -31.51 13.67
CA LEU A 633 12.00 -31.18 13.88
C LEU A 633 11.53 -29.98 13.03
N ASN A 634 12.38 -28.96 12.89
CA ASN A 634 12.10 -27.75 12.14
C ASN A 634 12.19 -27.93 10.61
N GLY A 635 12.87 -28.99 10.15
CA GLY A 635 13.04 -29.34 8.74
C GLY A 635 11.94 -30.23 8.17
N SER A 636 11.10 -30.83 9.03
CA SER A 636 9.97 -31.68 8.60
C SER A 636 8.91 -30.85 7.86
N VAL A 637 8.39 -31.42 6.77
CA VAL A 637 7.27 -30.87 5.98
C VAL A 637 6.03 -30.72 6.86
N GLY A 638 5.78 -31.69 7.76
CA GLY A 638 4.67 -31.63 8.70
C GLY A 638 4.77 -30.43 9.64
N PHE A 639 5.98 -30.13 10.13
CA PHE A 639 6.23 -28.93 10.95
C PHE A 639 6.00 -27.65 10.16
N GLY A 640 6.58 -27.55 8.95
CA GLY A 640 6.46 -26.38 8.09
C GLY A 640 5.01 -26.06 7.74
N ILE A 641 4.23 -27.06 7.32
CA ILE A 641 2.81 -26.91 6.96
C ILE A 641 1.98 -26.49 8.17
N VAL A 642 2.11 -27.17 9.31
CA VAL A 642 1.25 -26.90 10.48
C VAL A 642 1.61 -25.55 11.12
N ASN A 643 2.90 -25.20 11.18
CA ASN A 643 3.36 -23.88 11.63
C ASN A 643 2.81 -22.76 10.72
N ALA A 644 2.82 -22.97 9.40
CA ALA A 644 2.20 -22.04 8.46
C ALA A 644 0.69 -21.91 8.67
N CYS A 645 -0.04 -23.01 8.92
CA CYS A 645 -1.47 -22.98 9.23
C CYS A 645 -1.77 -22.14 10.47
N VAL A 646 -1.01 -22.36 11.54
CA VAL A 646 -1.11 -21.58 12.79
C VAL A 646 -0.87 -20.10 12.54
N LYS A 647 0.18 -19.74 11.79
CA LYS A 647 0.51 -18.34 11.49
C LYS A 647 -0.57 -17.63 10.68
N LEU A 648 -1.26 -18.37 9.81
CA LEU A 648 -2.38 -17.87 9.02
C LEU A 648 -3.71 -17.83 9.79
N GLY A 649 -3.71 -18.21 11.08
CA GLY A 649 -4.89 -18.19 11.95
C GLY A 649 -5.81 -19.40 11.78
N PHE A 650 -5.35 -20.46 11.11
CA PHE A 650 -6.10 -21.71 10.97
C PHE A 650 -5.75 -22.69 12.08
N SER A 651 -6.74 -23.48 12.51
CA SER A 651 -6.56 -24.46 13.57
C SER A 651 -5.68 -25.63 13.08
N GLY A 652 -4.44 -25.71 13.56
CA GLY A 652 -3.57 -26.85 13.30
C GLY A 652 -4.15 -28.18 13.81
N LYS A 653 -4.99 -28.15 14.86
CA LYS A 653 -5.68 -29.35 15.36
C LYS A 653 -6.67 -29.92 14.34
N SER A 654 -7.33 -29.08 13.54
CA SER A 654 -8.21 -29.57 12.46
C SER A 654 -7.48 -30.40 11.42
N ILE A 655 -6.20 -30.08 11.16
CA ILE A 655 -5.36 -30.84 10.22
C ILE A 655 -4.96 -32.17 10.87
N LEU A 656 -4.56 -32.14 12.15
CA LEU A 656 -4.25 -33.35 12.90
C LEU A 656 -5.46 -34.31 12.97
N ASP A 657 -6.67 -33.79 13.22
CA ASP A 657 -7.88 -34.61 13.29
C ASP A 657 -8.23 -35.24 11.92
N GLU A 658 -8.05 -34.49 10.82
CA GLU A 658 -8.22 -35.02 9.46
C GLU A 658 -7.13 -36.05 9.11
N MET A 659 -5.88 -35.85 9.55
CA MET A 659 -4.82 -36.86 9.41
C MET A 659 -5.17 -38.16 10.12
N ASN A 660 -5.68 -38.07 11.36
CA ASN A 660 -6.13 -39.22 12.14
C ASN A 660 -7.32 -39.93 11.48
N ALA A 661 -8.28 -39.17 10.92
CA ALA A 661 -9.42 -39.72 10.17
C ALA A 661 -9.00 -40.49 8.91
N GLN A 662 -7.88 -40.12 8.30
CA GLN A 662 -7.28 -40.81 7.14
C GLN A 662 -6.37 -41.99 7.52
N GLY A 663 -6.27 -42.31 8.82
CA GLY A 663 -5.46 -43.43 9.31
C GLY A 663 -3.96 -43.14 9.42
N GLY A 664 -3.56 -41.86 9.33
CA GLY A 664 -2.20 -41.43 9.67
C GLY A 664 -2.05 -41.16 11.16
N SER A 665 -0.81 -41.22 11.67
CA SER A 665 -0.45 -40.75 13.02
C SER A 665 0.41 -39.50 12.91
N GLY A 666 0.09 -38.42 13.63
CA GLY A 666 0.92 -37.22 13.66
C GLY A 666 2.33 -37.53 14.18
N GLY A 667 3.37 -37.17 13.43
CA GLY A 667 4.72 -37.10 13.97
C GLY A 667 4.88 -35.93 14.96
N ILE A 668 5.93 -35.98 15.76
CA ILE A 668 6.32 -34.92 16.70
C ILE A 668 6.37 -33.52 16.05
N GLY A 669 6.76 -33.43 14.77
CA GLY A 669 6.78 -32.19 13.99
C GLY A 669 5.39 -31.57 13.74
N VAL A 670 4.31 -32.35 13.76
CA VAL A 670 2.92 -31.83 13.64
C VAL A 670 2.43 -31.30 14.98
N TYR A 671 2.78 -31.95 16.08
CA TYR A 671 2.32 -31.60 17.42
C TYR A 671 2.98 -30.34 17.98
N VAL A 672 4.29 -30.16 17.80
CA VAL A 672 5.04 -29.03 18.39
C VAL A 672 4.51 -27.65 17.94
N PRO A 673 4.23 -27.38 16.66
CA PRO A 673 3.63 -26.11 16.24
C PRO A 673 2.25 -25.85 16.87
N ILE A 674 1.43 -26.88 17.03
CA ILE A 674 0.10 -26.77 17.65
C ILE A 674 0.24 -26.42 19.14
N LEU A 675 1.17 -27.08 19.84
CA LEU A 675 1.48 -26.75 21.24
C LEU A 675 1.96 -25.31 21.38
N LYS A 676 2.93 -24.88 20.54
CA LYS A 676 3.41 -23.48 20.52
C LYS A 676 2.27 -22.49 20.23
N ALA A 677 1.31 -22.85 19.37
CA ALA A 677 0.11 -22.04 19.11
C ALA A 677 -0.76 -21.89 20.36
N TYR A 678 -1.12 -23.01 20.99
CA TYR A 678 -1.94 -23.02 22.21
C TYR A 678 -1.29 -22.23 23.34
N CYS A 679 0.03 -22.31 23.49
CA CYS A 679 0.77 -21.49 24.46
C CYS A 679 0.63 -19.99 24.20
N LYS A 680 0.76 -19.56 22.93
CA LYS A 680 0.61 -18.14 22.54
C LYS A 680 -0.82 -17.64 22.73
N GLU A 681 -1.81 -18.47 22.42
CA GLU A 681 -3.24 -18.16 22.62
C GLU A 681 -3.66 -18.21 24.10
N GLY A 682 -2.85 -18.84 24.97
CA GLY A 682 -3.18 -19.05 26.38
C GLY A 682 -4.15 -20.20 26.63
N ARG A 683 -4.29 -21.13 25.68
CA ARG A 683 -5.15 -22.32 25.75
C ARG A 683 -4.44 -23.47 26.44
N THR A 684 -4.06 -23.24 27.69
CA THR A 684 -3.16 -24.10 28.49
C THR A 684 -3.75 -25.48 28.76
N ALA A 685 -5.05 -25.58 29.04
CA ALA A 685 -5.73 -26.86 29.26
C ALA A 685 -5.69 -27.78 28.03
N GLU A 686 -5.91 -27.23 26.83
CA GLU A 686 -5.86 -27.98 25.58
C GLU A 686 -4.42 -28.37 25.21
N ALA A 687 -3.44 -27.52 25.52
CA ALA A 687 -2.03 -27.89 25.41
C ALA A 687 -1.70 -29.10 26.28
N THR A 688 -2.12 -29.11 27.55
CA THR A 688 -1.91 -30.24 28.46
C THR A 688 -2.60 -31.52 27.97
N GLN A 689 -3.82 -31.41 27.45
CA GLN A 689 -4.52 -32.56 26.86
C GLN A 689 -3.80 -33.10 25.62
N LEU A 690 -3.24 -32.23 24.79
CA LEU A 690 -2.47 -32.64 23.63
C LEU A 690 -1.16 -33.34 24.03
N VAL A 691 -0.51 -32.91 25.12
CA VAL A 691 0.66 -33.61 25.67
C VAL A 691 0.32 -35.01 26.16
N THR A 692 -0.81 -35.21 26.84
CA THR A 692 -1.20 -36.57 27.25
C THR A 692 -1.53 -37.47 26.05
N GLU A 693 -2.11 -36.90 24.98
CA GLU A 693 -2.30 -37.59 23.70
C GLU A 693 -0.94 -38.01 23.10
N ILE A 694 0.04 -37.11 23.02
CA ILE A 694 1.40 -37.37 22.49
C ILE A 694 2.11 -38.46 23.29
N SER A 695 2.06 -38.38 24.63
CA SER A 695 2.64 -39.38 25.52
C SER A 695 2.00 -40.76 25.35
N SER A 696 0.69 -40.82 25.04
CA SER A 696 -0.01 -42.08 24.77
C SER A 696 0.44 -42.77 23.48
N TYR A 697 0.92 -42.00 22.50
CA TYR A 697 1.53 -42.51 21.27
C TYR A 697 3.03 -42.85 21.43
N GLY A 698 3.59 -42.68 22.62
CA GLY A 698 5.00 -42.98 22.90
C GLY A 698 6.00 -41.98 22.30
N LEU A 699 5.52 -40.81 21.87
CA LEU A 699 6.36 -39.73 21.36
C LEU A 699 6.94 -38.93 22.55
N GLN A 700 8.20 -38.51 22.45
CA GLN A 700 8.85 -37.70 23.49
C GLN A 700 9.04 -36.25 23.03
N LEU A 701 8.52 -35.32 23.85
CA LEU A 701 8.75 -33.89 23.69
C LEU A 701 10.11 -33.50 24.29
N ASP A 702 10.71 -32.44 23.74
CA ASP A 702 11.97 -31.90 24.23
C ASP A 702 11.77 -30.98 25.44
N VAL A 703 12.89 -30.68 26.13
CA VAL A 703 12.92 -29.81 27.31
C VAL A 703 12.41 -28.41 26.97
N GLU A 704 12.75 -27.89 25.79
CA GLU A 704 12.36 -26.55 25.35
C GLU A 704 10.85 -26.41 25.18
N THR A 705 10.18 -27.42 24.60
CA THR A 705 8.72 -27.42 24.43
C THR A 705 8.03 -27.49 25.79
N TYR A 706 8.48 -28.35 26.71
CA TYR A 706 7.94 -28.37 28.08
C TYR A 706 8.12 -27.03 28.80
N ASN A 707 9.32 -26.43 28.76
CA ASN A 707 9.58 -25.15 29.40
C ASN A 707 8.67 -24.04 28.84
N THR A 708 8.53 -23.97 27.52
CA THR A 708 7.65 -22.99 26.85
C THR A 708 6.20 -23.15 27.29
N MET A 709 5.69 -24.39 27.39
CA MET A 709 4.33 -24.66 27.85
C MET A 709 4.12 -24.33 29.32
N ILE A 710 5.11 -24.60 30.16
CA ILE A 710 5.10 -24.27 31.59
C ILE A 710 5.11 -22.76 31.77
N GLU A 711 6.00 -22.02 31.10
CA GLU A 711 6.04 -20.55 31.12
C GLU A 711 4.70 -19.94 30.71
N ALA A 712 4.12 -20.42 29.60
CA ALA A 712 2.80 -19.97 29.14
C ALA A 712 1.69 -20.25 30.18
N SER A 713 1.72 -21.42 30.82
CA SER A 713 0.76 -21.77 31.87
C SER A 713 0.91 -20.91 33.12
N MET A 714 2.15 -20.64 33.53
CA MET A 714 2.45 -19.79 34.69
C MET A 714 2.06 -18.32 34.45
N THR A 715 2.30 -17.78 33.25
CA THR A 715 1.90 -16.41 32.89
C THR A 715 0.39 -16.23 32.82
N LYS A 716 -0.36 -17.28 32.42
CA LYS A 716 -1.84 -17.30 32.42
C LYS A 716 -2.45 -17.67 33.77
N GLN A 717 -1.63 -17.91 34.79
CA GLN A 717 -2.04 -18.35 36.14
C GLN A 717 -2.81 -19.70 36.14
N ASP A 718 -2.62 -20.53 35.12
CA ASP A 718 -3.11 -21.91 35.10
C ASP A 718 -2.06 -22.84 35.74
N PHE A 719 -1.97 -22.75 37.06
CA PHE A 719 -1.00 -23.49 37.85
C PHE A 719 -1.21 -25.01 37.77
N LEU A 720 -2.45 -25.47 37.59
CA LEU A 720 -2.75 -26.91 37.52
C LEU A 720 -2.18 -27.50 36.23
N SER A 721 -2.34 -26.83 35.09
CA SER A 721 -1.71 -27.23 33.84
C SER A 721 -0.18 -27.23 33.94
N ALA A 722 0.42 -26.19 34.53
CA ALA A 722 1.87 -26.14 34.73
C ALA A 722 2.41 -27.33 35.56
N LEU A 723 1.74 -27.66 36.67
CA LEU A 723 2.13 -28.76 37.55
C LEU A 723 1.91 -30.13 36.88
N THR A 724 0.83 -30.31 36.14
CA THR A 724 0.57 -31.55 35.40
C THR A 724 1.57 -31.79 34.27
N LEU A 725 1.96 -30.74 33.53
CA LEU A 725 3.03 -30.80 32.54
C LEU A 725 4.38 -31.18 33.16
N PHE A 726 4.71 -30.62 34.33
CA PHE A 726 5.94 -30.99 35.04
C PHE A 726 5.92 -32.45 35.52
N ARG A 727 4.78 -32.92 36.04
CA ARG A 727 4.57 -34.34 36.40
C ARG A 727 4.75 -35.27 35.21
N ASP A 728 4.26 -34.88 34.03
CA ASP A 728 4.44 -35.63 32.80
C ASP A 728 5.92 -35.68 32.38
N MET A 729 6.61 -34.54 32.37
CA MET A 729 8.05 -34.44 32.10
C MET A 729 8.90 -35.34 33.04
N ARG A 730 8.50 -35.44 34.31
CA ARG A 730 9.14 -36.35 35.27
C ARG A 730 8.92 -37.82 34.93
N LYS A 731 7.70 -38.20 34.52
CA LYS A 731 7.34 -39.56 34.13
C LYS A 731 8.05 -40.01 32.85
N THR A 732 8.17 -39.12 31.86
CA THR A 732 8.84 -39.39 30.58
C THR A 732 10.38 -39.44 30.69
N ARG A 733 10.93 -39.19 31.89
CA ARG A 733 12.36 -39.25 32.21
C ARG A 733 13.24 -38.27 31.43
N VAL A 734 12.73 -37.08 31.15
CA VAL A 734 13.53 -35.98 30.57
C VAL A 734 14.64 -35.56 31.55
N SER A 735 15.85 -35.33 31.04
CA SER A 735 17.08 -35.21 31.83
C SER A 735 17.32 -33.84 32.48
N ASP A 736 16.84 -32.75 31.89
CA ASP A 736 17.02 -31.38 32.41
C ASP A 736 15.71 -30.80 32.94
N LEU A 737 15.43 -31.08 34.22
CA LEU A 737 14.24 -30.57 34.92
C LEU A 737 14.44 -29.16 35.48
N LYS A 738 15.68 -28.62 35.46
CA LYS A 738 16.08 -27.48 36.28
C LYS A 738 15.40 -26.19 35.89
N GLY A 739 15.41 -25.87 34.59
CA GLY A 739 14.75 -24.68 34.07
C GLY A 739 13.26 -24.66 34.42
N CYS A 740 12.58 -25.79 34.20
CA CYS A 740 11.14 -25.91 34.37
C CYS A 740 10.68 -25.72 35.82
N TYR A 741 11.35 -26.34 36.82
CA TYR A 741 10.93 -26.17 38.21
C TYR A 741 11.20 -24.74 38.72
N LEU A 742 12.30 -24.11 38.30
CA LEU A 742 12.61 -22.71 38.67
C LEU A 742 11.57 -21.75 38.11
N THR A 743 11.12 -21.97 36.87
CA THR A 743 10.03 -21.22 36.24
C THR A 743 8.73 -21.34 37.06
N ILE A 744 8.36 -22.56 37.46
CA ILE A 744 7.17 -22.79 38.29
C ILE A 744 7.31 -22.11 39.64
N MET A 745 8.45 -22.26 40.32
CA MET A 745 8.69 -21.62 41.62
C MET A 745 8.62 -20.09 41.52
N THR A 746 9.28 -19.50 40.51
CA THR A 746 9.27 -18.04 40.31
C THR A 746 7.84 -17.56 40.02
N GLY A 747 7.12 -18.22 39.14
CA GLY A 747 5.73 -17.85 38.82
C GLY A 747 4.77 -18.03 40.01
N LEU A 748 4.94 -19.07 40.84
CA LEU A 748 4.12 -19.26 42.06
C LEU A 748 4.43 -18.17 43.10
N LEU A 749 5.69 -17.75 43.21
CA LEU A 749 6.12 -16.66 44.08
C LEU A 749 5.54 -15.31 43.64
N GLU A 750 5.66 -14.97 42.36
CA GLU A 750 5.15 -13.71 41.81
C GLU A 750 3.62 -13.59 41.94
N ASN A 751 2.91 -14.71 41.72
CA ASN A 751 1.46 -14.77 41.85
C ASN A 751 0.96 -15.02 43.29
N GLN A 752 1.86 -15.03 44.29
CA GLN A 752 1.54 -15.19 45.71
C GLN A 752 0.67 -16.43 46.00
N ARG A 753 1.06 -17.60 45.47
CA ARG A 753 0.38 -18.90 45.68
C ARG A 753 1.20 -19.85 46.55
N PRO A 754 1.36 -19.56 47.85
CA PRO A 754 2.20 -20.34 48.75
C PRO A 754 1.69 -21.78 48.98
N GLU A 755 0.38 -22.03 48.91
CA GLU A 755 -0.18 -23.38 49.09
C GLU A 755 0.38 -24.36 48.05
N LEU A 756 0.34 -23.95 46.79
CA LEU A 756 0.84 -24.74 45.66
C LEU A 756 2.37 -24.81 45.66
N MET A 757 3.05 -23.76 46.13
CA MET A 757 4.50 -23.76 46.31
C MET A 757 4.93 -24.84 47.30
N ALA A 758 4.24 -24.98 48.43
CA ALA A 758 4.60 -25.99 49.43
C ALA A 758 4.43 -27.42 48.89
N GLU A 759 3.32 -27.70 48.21
CA GLU A 759 3.08 -29.01 47.57
C GLU A 759 4.14 -29.30 46.50
N PHE A 760 4.43 -28.32 45.63
CA PHE A 760 5.39 -28.48 44.54
C PHE A 760 6.82 -28.69 45.04
N VAL A 761 7.24 -27.99 46.09
CA VAL A 761 8.60 -28.14 46.65
C VAL A 761 8.81 -29.54 47.21
N GLU A 762 7.86 -30.09 47.96
CA GLU A 762 7.98 -31.48 48.43
C GLU A 762 8.04 -32.44 47.23
N GLU A 763 7.21 -32.22 46.20
CA GLU A 763 7.21 -33.03 45.00
C GLU A 763 8.57 -33.01 44.25
N VAL A 764 9.23 -31.85 44.18
CA VAL A 764 10.55 -31.67 43.53
C VAL A 764 11.67 -32.28 44.38
N VAL A 765 11.63 -32.10 45.69
CA VAL A 765 12.65 -32.60 46.64
C VAL A 765 12.62 -34.13 46.74
N GLU A 766 11.48 -34.77 46.51
CA GLU A 766 11.37 -36.22 46.42
C GLU A 766 12.02 -36.82 45.17
N ASP A 767 12.30 -36.02 44.11
CA ASP A 767 12.97 -36.54 42.92
C ASP A 767 14.50 -36.63 43.12
N PRO A 768 15.09 -37.83 43.08
CA PRO A 768 16.54 -37.98 43.24
C PRO A 768 17.35 -37.38 42.07
N ARG A 769 16.71 -36.99 40.96
CA ARG A 769 17.35 -36.32 39.82
C ARG A 769 17.47 -34.81 40.01
N VAL A 770 16.82 -34.23 41.01
CA VAL A 770 16.82 -32.78 41.23
C VAL A 770 17.69 -32.43 42.43
N GLU A 771 18.75 -31.66 42.18
CA GLU A 771 19.59 -31.09 43.24
C GLU A 771 19.10 -29.68 43.59
N VAL A 772 18.27 -29.57 44.63
CA VAL A 772 17.80 -28.27 45.15
C VAL A 772 18.96 -27.61 45.92
N LYS A 773 19.54 -26.55 45.35
CA LYS A 773 20.68 -25.86 45.95
C LYS A 773 20.24 -24.90 47.07
N SER A 774 21.16 -24.48 47.94
CA SER A 774 20.86 -23.57 49.05
C SER A 774 20.20 -22.24 48.63
N HIS A 775 20.45 -21.77 47.40
CA HIS A 775 19.79 -20.60 46.84
C HIS A 775 18.28 -20.82 46.61
N ASP A 776 17.88 -22.01 46.18
CA ASP A 776 16.49 -22.33 45.85
C ASP A 776 15.65 -22.42 47.14
N TRP A 777 16.21 -23.05 48.18
CA TRP A 777 15.64 -23.05 49.54
C TRP A 777 15.42 -21.64 50.08
N ASN A 778 16.40 -20.74 49.90
CA ASN A 778 16.29 -19.36 50.34
C ASN A 778 15.19 -18.60 49.62
N SER A 779 15.05 -18.81 48.31
CA SER A 779 13.99 -18.19 47.50
C SER A 779 12.61 -18.62 47.98
N ILE A 780 12.41 -19.90 48.30
CA ILE A 780 11.15 -20.44 48.85
C ILE A 780 10.85 -19.83 50.22
N ILE A 781 11.84 -19.81 51.12
CA ILE A 781 11.67 -19.25 52.47
C ILE A 781 11.34 -17.76 52.39
N HIS A 782 12.03 -17.02 51.52
CA HIS A 782 11.76 -15.60 51.28
C HIS A 782 10.35 -15.37 50.74
N ALA A 783 9.89 -16.22 49.82
CA ALA A 783 8.54 -16.19 49.27
C ALA A 783 7.47 -16.32 50.36
N PHE A 784 7.57 -17.37 51.19
CA PHE A 784 6.62 -17.59 52.28
C PHE A 784 6.62 -16.47 53.32
N CYS A 785 7.80 -15.92 53.62
CA CYS A 785 7.93 -14.77 54.51
C CYS A 785 7.25 -13.52 53.94
N LYS A 786 7.42 -13.23 52.65
CA LYS A 786 6.81 -12.08 51.97
C LYS A 786 5.28 -12.22 51.89
N SER A 787 4.76 -13.43 51.75
CA SER A 787 3.31 -13.71 51.74
C SER A 787 2.69 -13.82 53.15
N GLY A 788 3.47 -13.61 54.22
CA GLY A 788 2.99 -13.69 55.61
C GLY A 788 2.74 -15.11 56.13
N ARG A 789 3.04 -16.16 55.33
CA ARG A 789 2.85 -17.57 55.69
C ARG A 789 4.06 -18.12 56.46
N LEU A 790 4.24 -17.59 57.66
CA LEU A 790 5.43 -17.86 58.49
C LEU A 790 5.56 -19.32 58.93
N GLU A 791 4.46 -20.06 59.10
CA GLU A 791 4.53 -21.47 59.48
C GLU A 791 5.13 -22.35 58.36
N ASP A 792 4.81 -22.07 57.09
CA ASP A 792 5.40 -22.81 55.96
C ASP A 792 6.86 -22.41 55.77
N ALA A 793 7.20 -21.12 55.93
CA ALA A 793 8.58 -20.66 55.91
C ALA A 793 9.42 -21.40 56.96
N LYS A 794 8.87 -21.56 58.17
CA LYS A 794 9.49 -22.27 59.29
C LYS A 794 9.58 -23.78 59.04
N SER A 795 8.54 -24.38 58.45
CA SER A 795 8.54 -25.79 58.04
C SER A 795 9.63 -26.05 56.99
N THR A 796 9.70 -25.22 55.96
CA THR A 796 10.69 -25.27 54.88
C THR A 796 12.11 -25.10 55.41
N PHE A 797 12.33 -24.16 56.33
CA PHE A 797 13.62 -23.97 56.99
C PHE A 797 14.05 -25.20 57.80
N ARG A 798 13.13 -25.83 58.55
CA ARG A 798 13.41 -27.09 59.25
C ARG A 798 13.70 -28.23 58.29
N ARG A 799 13.00 -28.29 57.16
CA ARG A 799 13.21 -29.29 56.10
C ARG A 799 14.59 -29.13 55.47
N MET A 800 14.99 -27.91 55.12
CA MET A 800 16.34 -27.57 54.64
C MET A 800 17.40 -28.08 55.63
N ALA A 801 17.22 -27.82 56.92
CA ALA A 801 18.13 -28.28 57.96
C ALA A 801 18.13 -29.81 58.14
N PHE A 802 16.97 -30.46 58.04
CA PHE A 802 16.82 -31.92 58.12
C PHE A 802 17.55 -32.63 56.98
N LEU A 803 17.46 -32.08 55.77
CA LEU A 803 18.16 -32.57 54.58
C LEU A 803 19.65 -32.19 54.54
N GLN A 804 20.18 -31.67 55.65
CA GLN A 804 21.59 -31.28 55.83
C GLN A 804 22.08 -30.14 54.91
N TYR A 805 21.18 -29.33 54.37
CA TYR A 805 21.56 -28.08 53.71
C TYR A 805 21.79 -27.00 54.77
N GLU A 806 22.99 -26.40 54.79
CA GLU A 806 23.33 -25.37 55.78
C GLU A 806 22.61 -24.04 55.46
N PRO A 807 21.80 -23.50 56.40
CA PRO A 807 21.22 -22.18 56.26
C PRO A 807 22.30 -21.09 56.24
N ASN A 808 22.21 -20.17 55.28
CA ASN A 808 23.17 -19.07 55.15
C ASN A 808 22.57 -17.75 55.65
N ASN A 809 23.36 -16.68 55.61
CA ASN A 809 22.94 -15.37 56.10
C ASN A 809 21.68 -14.84 55.41
N GLN A 810 21.47 -15.15 54.12
CA GLN A 810 20.28 -14.76 53.38
C GLN A 810 19.02 -15.51 53.84
N THR A 811 19.15 -16.78 54.26
CA THR A 811 18.07 -17.57 54.86
C THR A 811 17.55 -16.89 56.13
N TYR A 812 18.46 -16.57 57.06
CA TYR A 812 18.11 -15.93 58.32
C TYR A 812 17.55 -14.52 58.10
N LEU A 813 18.14 -13.74 57.19
CA LEU A 813 17.66 -12.39 56.87
C LEU A 813 16.21 -12.41 56.37
N SER A 814 15.87 -13.36 55.50
CA SER A 814 14.52 -13.51 54.95
C SER A 814 13.49 -13.86 56.05
N LEU A 815 13.84 -14.79 56.95
CA LEU A 815 13.01 -15.15 58.11
C LEU A 815 12.80 -13.97 59.06
N ILE A 816 13.86 -13.22 59.40
CA ILE A 816 13.76 -12.05 60.28
C ILE A 816 12.85 -11.00 59.67
N ASN A 817 13.04 -10.68 58.39
CA ASN A 817 12.20 -9.70 57.70
C ASN A 817 10.72 -10.14 57.70
N GLY A 818 10.44 -11.41 57.42
CA GLY A 818 9.09 -11.97 57.52
C GLY A 818 8.48 -11.84 58.92
N TYR A 819 9.23 -12.21 59.97
CA TYR A 819 8.77 -12.09 61.36
C TYR A 819 8.54 -10.63 61.77
N VAL A 820 9.37 -9.70 61.33
CA VAL A 820 9.22 -8.25 61.59
C VAL A 820 7.96 -7.72 60.92
N SER A 821 7.70 -8.08 59.66
CA SER A 821 6.51 -7.65 58.91
C SER A 821 5.20 -8.14 59.53
N CYS A 822 5.21 -9.27 60.25
CA CYS A 822 4.05 -9.78 60.98
C CYS A 822 4.07 -9.47 62.49
N GLU A 823 4.97 -8.60 62.95
CA GLU A 823 5.18 -8.23 64.37
C GLU A 823 5.44 -9.40 65.33
N LYS A 824 5.89 -10.55 64.82
CA LYS A 824 6.20 -11.77 65.60
C LYS A 824 7.66 -11.75 66.12
N TYR A 825 8.02 -10.70 66.86
CA TYR A 825 9.40 -10.47 67.31
C TYR A 825 9.98 -11.55 68.25
N PHE A 826 9.12 -12.32 68.93
CA PHE A 826 9.59 -13.43 69.78
C PHE A 826 10.23 -14.55 68.97
N GLU A 827 9.74 -14.83 67.75
CA GLU A 827 10.33 -15.83 66.88
C GLU A 827 11.74 -15.43 66.43
N VAL A 828 12.03 -14.13 66.33
CA VAL A 828 13.39 -13.62 66.05
C VAL A 828 14.36 -13.93 67.21
N VAL A 829 13.89 -13.92 68.46
CA VAL A 829 14.69 -14.33 69.62
C VAL A 829 15.03 -15.83 69.56
N VAL A 830 14.08 -16.65 69.13
CA VAL A 830 14.28 -18.10 68.93
C VAL A 830 15.29 -18.33 67.79
N LEU A 831 15.11 -17.62 66.68
CA LEU A 831 16.02 -17.69 65.52
C LEU A 831 17.46 -17.28 65.88
N TRP A 832 17.64 -16.27 66.73
CA TRP A 832 18.97 -15.86 67.22
C TRP A 832 19.67 -16.96 68.02
N LYS A 833 18.92 -17.70 68.86
CA LYS A 833 19.50 -18.83 69.60
C LYS A 833 19.97 -19.91 68.65
N GLU A 834 19.13 -20.29 67.68
CA GLU A 834 19.49 -21.30 66.69
C GLU A 834 20.69 -20.88 65.82
N PHE A 835 20.76 -19.60 65.43
CA PHE A 835 21.90 -19.03 64.72
C PHE A 835 23.19 -19.09 65.56
N LYS A 836 23.10 -18.75 66.85
CA LYS A 836 24.23 -18.78 67.79
C LYS A 836 24.74 -20.19 68.05
N ASP A 837 23.83 -21.15 68.23
CA ASP A 837 24.16 -22.56 68.50
C ASP A 837 24.86 -23.22 67.31
N LYS A 838 24.54 -22.80 66.08
CA LYS A 838 25.21 -23.25 64.84
C LYS A 838 26.57 -22.55 64.58
N ASN A 839 26.96 -21.59 65.41
CA ASN A 839 28.20 -20.81 65.29
C ASN A 839 28.43 -20.20 63.89
N ALA A 840 27.33 -19.78 63.22
CA ALA A 840 27.37 -19.23 61.87
C ALA A 840 28.01 -17.83 61.83
N LYS A 841 28.65 -17.47 60.70
CA LYS A 841 29.34 -16.17 60.53
C LYS A 841 28.33 -15.04 60.36
N LEU A 842 28.23 -14.19 61.37
CA LEU A 842 27.38 -12.99 61.33
C LEU A 842 27.93 -11.95 60.34
N GLU A 843 27.08 -11.46 59.44
CA GLU A 843 27.37 -10.35 58.51
C GLU A 843 26.70 -9.05 58.97
N HIS A 844 27.19 -7.91 58.47
CA HIS A 844 26.69 -6.58 58.83
C HIS A 844 25.18 -6.42 58.57
N ALA A 845 24.66 -6.86 57.41
CA ALA A 845 23.24 -6.75 57.08
C ALA A 845 22.35 -7.61 57.99
N LEU A 846 22.81 -8.82 58.33
CA LEU A 846 22.08 -9.72 59.21
C LEU A 846 22.07 -9.21 60.67
N ALA A 847 23.19 -8.68 61.14
CA ALA A 847 23.29 -8.02 62.44
C ALA A 847 22.31 -6.83 62.54
N ASP A 848 22.25 -6.00 61.50
CA ASP A 848 21.34 -4.86 61.44
C ASP A 848 19.86 -5.30 61.52
N ALA A 849 19.50 -6.34 60.77
CA ALA A 849 18.16 -6.91 60.79
C ALA A 849 17.77 -7.46 62.18
N PHE A 850 18.66 -8.24 62.83
CA PHE A 850 18.44 -8.72 64.19
C PHE A 850 18.26 -7.57 65.19
N LEU A 851 19.15 -6.57 65.16
CA LEU A 851 19.08 -5.44 66.09
C LEU A 851 17.81 -4.61 65.88
N ASN A 852 17.46 -4.29 64.64
CA ASN A 852 16.24 -3.57 64.32
C ASN A 852 14.99 -4.33 64.81
N ALA A 853 14.91 -5.63 64.52
CA ALA A 853 13.81 -6.48 64.95
C ALA A 853 13.67 -6.57 66.48
N LEU A 854 14.78 -6.82 67.18
CA LEU A 854 14.79 -7.00 68.64
C LEU A 854 14.51 -5.69 69.38
N VAL A 855 14.97 -4.56 68.87
CA VAL A 855 14.68 -3.23 69.42
C VAL A 855 13.21 -2.86 69.22
N LYS A 856 12.64 -3.14 68.03
CA LYS A 856 11.20 -2.96 67.78
C LYS A 856 10.33 -3.86 68.66
N GLY A 857 10.75 -5.10 68.88
CA GLY A 857 10.07 -6.06 69.76
C GLY A 857 10.30 -5.86 71.26
N GLY A 858 11.18 -4.94 71.67
CA GLY A 858 11.50 -4.69 73.08
C GLY A 858 12.33 -5.81 73.75
N PHE A 859 13.04 -6.63 72.98
CA PHE A 859 13.87 -7.74 73.45
C PHE A 859 15.34 -7.32 73.64
N PHE A 860 15.57 -6.32 74.52
CA PHE A 860 16.88 -5.69 74.72
C PHE A 860 17.99 -6.64 75.19
N GLY A 861 17.64 -7.67 75.98
CA GLY A 861 18.63 -8.66 76.42
C GLY A 861 19.25 -9.45 75.27
N THR A 862 18.44 -9.84 74.28
CA THR A 862 18.94 -10.52 73.08
C THR A 862 19.65 -9.53 72.17
N ALA A 863 19.16 -8.28 72.06
CA ALA A 863 19.83 -7.24 71.28
C ALA A 863 21.27 -6.96 71.78
N LEU A 864 21.49 -6.94 73.10
CA LEU A 864 22.82 -6.79 73.68
C LEU A 864 23.73 -7.98 73.34
N GLN A 865 23.20 -9.21 73.31
CA GLN A 865 23.98 -10.39 72.87
C GLN A 865 24.39 -10.28 71.39
N VAL A 866 23.55 -9.71 70.53
CA VAL A 866 23.90 -9.44 69.13
C VAL A 866 25.01 -8.40 69.06
N ILE A 867 24.94 -7.33 69.86
CA ILE A 867 25.97 -6.28 69.93
C ILE A 867 27.31 -6.85 70.38
N GLU A 868 27.32 -7.67 71.43
CA GLU A 868 28.51 -8.39 71.90
C GLU A 868 29.11 -9.23 70.77
N LYS A 869 28.27 -9.97 70.04
CA LYS A 869 28.72 -10.78 68.90
C LYS A 869 29.27 -9.92 67.75
N CYS A 870 28.67 -8.76 67.47
CA CYS A 870 29.20 -7.80 66.50
C CYS A 870 30.57 -7.26 66.91
N GLN A 871 30.80 -7.01 68.21
CA GLN A 871 32.10 -6.58 68.73
C GLN A 871 33.16 -7.67 68.59
N GLU A 872 32.83 -8.92 68.93
CA GLU A 872 33.70 -10.08 68.70
C GLU A 872 34.12 -10.19 67.23
N MET A 873 33.17 -10.00 66.32
CA MET A 873 33.37 -10.13 64.87
C MET A 873 33.86 -8.85 64.18
N LYS A 874 34.12 -7.77 64.94
CA LYS A 874 34.52 -6.42 64.43
C LYS A 874 33.55 -5.82 63.39
N ILE A 875 32.26 -6.06 63.55
CA ILE A 875 31.20 -5.48 62.71
C ILE A 875 30.80 -4.12 63.27
N PHE A 876 30.86 -3.06 62.45
CA PHE A 876 30.40 -1.74 62.85
C PHE A 876 28.89 -1.73 63.05
N VAL A 877 28.42 -1.09 64.14
CA VAL A 877 27.00 -0.98 64.48
C VAL A 877 26.67 0.49 64.71
N ASP A 878 25.78 1.05 63.89
CA ASP A 878 25.37 2.45 63.99
C ASP A 878 24.44 2.69 65.19
N LYS A 879 25.00 3.20 66.29
CA LYS A 879 24.28 3.52 67.52
C LYS A 879 23.14 4.52 67.29
N TRP A 880 23.29 5.49 66.39
CA TRP A 880 22.29 6.54 66.18
C TRP A 880 21.02 5.99 65.51
N ARG A 881 21.19 5.04 64.59
CA ARG A 881 20.06 4.37 63.93
C ARG A 881 19.16 3.60 64.91
N TYR A 882 19.74 2.86 65.85
CA TYR A 882 18.95 2.17 66.87
C TYR A 882 18.43 3.12 67.95
N LYS A 883 19.08 4.28 68.18
CA LYS A 883 18.53 5.39 68.98
C LYS A 883 17.22 5.89 68.40
N ALA A 884 17.22 6.20 67.11
CA ALA A 884 16.01 6.65 66.40
C ALA A 884 14.91 5.58 66.45
N THR A 885 15.24 4.33 66.13
CA THR A 885 14.30 3.19 66.15
C THR A 885 13.69 2.96 67.54
N PHE A 886 14.49 3.06 68.60
CA PHE A 886 14.03 2.95 69.99
C PHE A 886 13.07 4.08 70.38
N MET A 887 13.36 5.32 69.98
CA MET A 887 12.50 6.48 70.28
C MET A 887 11.15 6.40 69.53
N GLU A 888 11.15 5.85 68.32
CA GLU A 888 9.94 5.61 67.54
C GLU A 888 9.04 4.54 68.17
N THR A 889 9.62 3.42 68.62
CA THR A 889 8.86 2.30 69.22
C THR A 889 8.30 2.65 70.59
N GLN A 890 9.01 3.49 71.37
CA GLN A 890 8.50 3.99 72.66
C GLN A 890 7.27 4.89 72.54
N LYS A 891 7.03 5.56 71.40
CA LYS A 891 5.78 6.32 71.18
C LYS A 891 4.55 5.39 71.05
N ASN A 892 4.73 4.17 70.56
CA ASN A 892 3.65 3.20 70.31
C ASN A 892 3.43 2.23 71.48
N LEU A 893 4.42 2.04 72.36
CA LEU A 893 4.35 1.22 73.57
C LEU A 893 3.72 1.99 74.75
N ARG A 894 2.40 2.22 74.72
CA ARG A 894 1.66 2.55 75.95
C ARG A 894 1.63 1.33 76.86
N LEU A 895 2.63 1.19 77.73
CA LEU A 895 2.74 0.09 78.69
C LEU A 895 1.74 0.27 79.87
N PRO A 896 0.73 -0.58 80.05
CA PRO A 896 0.01 -0.66 81.32
C PRO A 896 0.88 -1.36 82.37
N LYS A 897 0.79 -0.88 83.61
CA LYS A 897 1.53 -1.33 84.80
C LYS A 897 1.47 -2.86 84.97
N LEU A 898 2.60 -3.56 85.15
CA LEU A 898 2.66 -4.97 85.62
C LEU A 898 4.06 -5.36 86.18
N ARG A 899 4.10 -6.24 87.21
CA ARG A 899 5.11 -6.41 88.30
C ARG A 899 6.26 -7.45 88.08
N LYS A 900 7.33 -7.27 88.88
CA LYS A 900 8.47 -8.14 89.33
C LYS A 900 9.29 -9.00 88.34
N ARG A 901 8.74 -9.61 87.28
CA ARG A 901 9.58 -10.14 86.16
C ARG A 901 10.27 -9.01 85.38
N LYS A 902 9.98 -7.74 85.74
CA LYS A 902 10.53 -6.52 85.16
C LYS A 902 11.91 -6.12 85.65
N ILE A 903 12.43 -6.52 86.82
CA ILE A 903 13.72 -5.96 87.30
C ILE A 903 14.85 -6.28 86.31
N LYS A 904 15.08 -7.56 85.99
CA LYS A 904 16.05 -7.96 84.96
C LYS A 904 15.75 -7.38 83.57
N LYS A 905 14.48 -7.28 83.19
CA LYS A 905 14.09 -6.65 81.90
C LYS A 905 14.36 -5.15 81.88
N MET A 906 14.28 -4.48 83.03
CA MET A 906 14.50 -3.05 83.21
C MET A 906 16.00 -2.75 83.28
N GLU A 907 16.78 -3.59 83.96
CA GLU A 907 18.24 -3.57 83.93
C GLU A 907 18.78 -3.73 82.50
N LEU A 908 18.27 -4.70 81.73
CA LEU A 908 18.67 -4.90 80.33
C LEU A 908 18.22 -3.76 79.42
N LEU A 909 17.07 -3.14 79.71
CA LEU A 909 16.60 -1.94 79.02
C LEU A 909 17.51 -0.74 79.33
N ASP A 910 17.88 -0.54 80.58
CA ASP A 910 18.76 0.55 81.00
C ASP A 910 20.18 0.35 80.47
N ALA A 911 20.69 -0.89 80.45
CA ALA A 911 21.94 -1.24 79.78
C ALA A 911 21.91 -0.90 78.27
N PHE A 912 20.79 -1.18 77.58
CA PHE A 912 20.62 -0.79 76.18
C PHE A 912 20.52 0.72 76.00
N LYS A 913 19.78 1.45 76.84
CA LYS A 913 19.73 2.93 76.80
C LYS A 913 21.10 3.57 77.02
N ASN A 914 21.89 3.02 77.94
CA ASN A 914 23.27 3.45 78.18
C ASN A 914 24.11 3.25 76.92
N TRP A 915 24.01 2.09 76.27
CA TRP A 915 24.76 1.78 75.05
C TRP A 915 24.43 2.73 73.88
N VAL A 916 23.16 3.08 73.71
CA VAL A 916 22.64 4.01 72.69
C VAL A 916 22.92 5.48 73.03
N GLY A 917 23.30 5.80 74.28
CA GLY A 917 23.55 7.18 74.73
C GLY A 917 22.27 7.99 74.93
N LEU A 918 21.25 7.37 75.53
CA LEU A 918 19.97 8.00 75.93
C LEU A 918 19.90 8.35 77.43
N THR A 919 20.87 7.89 78.20
CA THR A 919 21.07 8.25 79.60
C THR A 919 22.22 9.25 79.68
N THR A 920 21.94 10.46 80.13
CA THR A 920 22.95 11.37 80.67
C THR A 920 23.41 10.87 82.02
#